data_AF-A0A9R1REI7-F1
#
_entry.id   AF-A0A9R1REI7-F1
#
_cell.length_a   1.000
_cell.length_b   1.000
_cell.length_c   1.000
_cell.angle_alpha   90.00
_cell.angle_beta   90.00
_cell.angle_gamma   90.00
#
_symmetry.space_group_name_H-M   'P 1'
#
loop_
_entity.id
_entity.type
_entity.pdbx_description
1 polymer ?
#
loop_
_entity_poly.entity_id
_entity_poly.type
_entity_poly.pdbx_seq_one_letter_code
_entity_poly.pdbx_strand_id
1 'polypeptide(L)'
;MMEWLEGLGVEMERSDMSFSVSTQSKGGGGGCEWGNGNGISSLLAQKTNILKPSFWRMVCEILKFKNNALTYLEDHEHNPDLDRKETLGQFIQSHGYSLSFQEAYLIPVCTGMWSCSSQDVLSLSAFLALSFCRNHGLLQLFRHSQLPTVKPRSQSFVNKVKEKLESIGCRIKTSCRVKSVSSLDGSAGYRVLENDGSEERYDSVILGVHAPNALKVLGVEATHHERRILGACQYVHRDIYLHCDQNLMPRNTSAWSAWNFLGTTSRGFSVTYWLNQIQKIESVRPFLVTLNPPCVPDHVLLKWNTSLPVPSVAAAKAYLDLDQIQGKRGIWFCGAYQGHGFHEDGLKSGKAAAQGLLGKKCELLLNPKKMIPSWTEAAARLLVARFFNQYISIGNLILVEEGGSVFTFGKACEKCPVKSVIRVHDPLFYWKVAIEGSIGLAEAYIDGCFSVLDKREGLLNLMLILIANRDERRNRRIARKGFWWSPFHIIAQLAYAKYFLRHASRKNTATQTRRNISRHYDLSNDFFSLFLDKSMTYSCAVFKMENESLEAAQQRKLSLLIEKAKIKRGHHVLDIGSGWGSLAIQAVKQTGCKYTGVTLSAEQHKYAERKVREAGLEDHITFLLCDYRKIPPSKYDAIISV
;
A
#
# COMPACT_ATOMS: atom_id res chain seq x y z
N MET A 1 11.64 2.36 8.77
CA MET A 1 13.08 2.66 8.50
C MET A 1 13.25 3.93 7.67
N MET A 2 12.53 4.08 6.56
CA MET A 2 12.62 5.25 5.67
C MET A 2 12.39 6.58 6.38
N GLU A 3 11.27 6.74 7.09
CA GLU A 3 10.96 7.95 7.85
C GLU A 3 12.05 8.32 8.88
N TRP A 4 12.71 7.30 9.46
CA TRP A 4 13.81 7.51 10.41
C TRP A 4 15.07 8.04 9.71
N LEU A 5 15.41 7.50 8.53
CA LEU A 5 16.52 8.01 7.71
C LEU A 5 16.24 9.44 7.20
N GLU A 6 15.00 9.75 6.81
CA GLU A 6 14.59 11.11 6.43
C GLU A 6 14.69 12.08 7.61
N GLY A 7 14.27 11.66 8.80
CA GLY A 7 14.43 12.45 10.03
C GLY A 7 15.90 12.73 10.41
N LEU A 8 16.83 11.88 9.97
CA LEU A 8 18.29 12.11 10.08
C LEU A 8 18.86 12.92 8.90
N GLY A 9 18.03 13.31 7.94
CA GLY A 9 18.44 14.00 6.71
C GLY A 9 19.34 13.14 5.82
N VAL A 10 19.22 11.82 5.85
CA VAL A 10 20.02 10.90 5.02
C VAL A 10 19.39 10.82 3.63
N GLU A 11 20.15 11.16 2.60
CA GLU A 11 19.70 11.01 1.22
C GLU A 11 19.57 9.53 0.82
N MET A 12 18.43 9.21 0.21
CA MET A 12 18.12 7.87 -0.26
C MET A 12 17.88 7.90 -1.77
N GLU A 13 18.22 6.81 -2.44
CA GLU A 13 17.97 6.64 -3.87
C GLU A 13 17.43 5.24 -4.17
N ARG A 14 16.82 5.05 -5.33
CA ARG A 14 16.30 3.75 -5.73
C ARG A 14 17.41 2.83 -6.22
N SER A 15 17.43 1.62 -5.68
CA SER A 15 18.35 0.52 -6.02
C SER A 15 17.61 -0.60 -6.74
N ASP A 16 18.30 -1.25 -7.66
CA ASP A 16 17.82 -2.42 -8.39
C ASP A 16 17.96 -3.68 -7.52
N MET A 17 16.90 -4.50 -7.50
CA MET A 17 16.83 -5.72 -6.72
C MET A 17 16.48 -6.94 -7.60
N SER A 18 16.94 -6.92 -8.85
CA SER A 18 16.80 -8.03 -9.78
C SER A 18 17.59 -9.25 -9.34
N PHE A 19 17.08 -10.42 -9.71
CA PHE A 19 17.58 -11.72 -9.34
C PHE A 19 17.78 -12.59 -10.58
N SER A 20 18.85 -13.39 -10.55
CA SER A 20 19.13 -14.41 -11.57
C SER A 20 19.59 -15.73 -10.95
N VAL A 21 19.39 -16.78 -11.72
CA VAL A 21 19.86 -18.14 -11.44
C VAL A 21 20.72 -18.56 -12.63
N SER A 22 21.93 -19.03 -12.34
CA SER A 22 22.84 -19.66 -13.29
C SER A 22 23.41 -20.91 -12.65
N THR A 23 22.78 -22.06 -12.88
CA THR A 23 23.26 -23.35 -12.36
C THR A 23 23.93 -24.15 -13.46
N GLN A 24 25.10 -24.71 -13.14
CA GLN A 24 25.77 -25.67 -14.02
C GLN A 24 25.42 -27.09 -13.58
N SER A 25 24.92 -27.92 -14.50
CA SER A 25 24.77 -29.34 -14.25
C SER A 25 26.13 -30.03 -14.31
N LYS A 26 26.47 -30.84 -13.30
CA LYS A 26 27.59 -31.77 -13.34
C LYS A 26 27.29 -32.85 -14.40
N GLY A 27 27.58 -32.56 -15.67
CA GLY A 27 27.32 -33.50 -16.78
C GLY A 27 26.84 -32.89 -18.11
N GLY A 28 27.11 -31.61 -18.40
CA GLY A 28 27.03 -31.06 -19.76
C GLY A 28 25.63 -30.83 -20.36
N GLY A 29 24.55 -31.42 -19.82
CA GLY A 29 23.22 -31.38 -20.45
C GLY A 29 22.10 -30.61 -19.72
N GLY A 30 22.29 -30.16 -18.47
CA GLY A 30 21.16 -29.79 -17.60
C GLY A 30 21.15 -28.41 -16.94
N GLY A 31 22.04 -27.48 -17.33
CA GLY A 31 22.09 -26.15 -16.71
C GLY A 31 20.83 -25.30 -16.97
N CYS A 32 20.46 -24.47 -16.00
CA CYS A 32 19.37 -23.49 -16.10
C CYS A 32 19.91 -22.09 -15.83
N GLU A 33 19.78 -21.20 -16.82
CA GLU A 33 20.14 -19.80 -16.72
C GLU A 33 18.97 -18.89 -17.10
N TRP A 34 18.53 -18.05 -16.16
CA TRP A 34 17.47 -17.07 -16.34
C TRP A 34 17.58 -15.95 -15.29
N GLY A 35 16.97 -14.80 -15.55
CA GLY A 35 16.87 -13.71 -14.57
C GLY A 35 15.68 -12.81 -14.82
N ASN A 36 15.50 -11.80 -13.98
CA ASN A 36 14.37 -10.85 -14.06
C ASN A 36 14.79 -9.37 -14.20
N GLY A 37 16.08 -9.08 -14.43
CA GLY A 37 16.61 -7.73 -14.58
C GLY A 37 16.04 -6.97 -15.78
N ASN A 38 16.08 -7.57 -16.97
CA ASN A 38 15.70 -6.93 -18.23
C ASN A 38 14.40 -7.49 -18.83
N GLY A 39 13.50 -8.00 -17.99
CA GLY A 39 12.22 -8.57 -18.43
C GLY A 39 12.38 -9.87 -19.21
N ILE A 40 11.76 -9.97 -20.39
CA ILE A 40 11.71 -11.21 -21.19
C ILE A 40 13.11 -11.63 -21.67
N SER A 41 14.00 -10.68 -21.98
CA SER A 41 15.36 -11.00 -22.43
C SER A 41 16.19 -11.68 -21.34
N SER A 42 16.02 -11.29 -20.08
CA SER A 42 16.65 -11.98 -18.95
C SER A 42 15.96 -13.31 -18.64
N LEU A 43 14.64 -13.38 -18.72
CA LEU A 43 13.90 -14.62 -18.43
C LEU A 43 14.28 -15.74 -19.44
N LEU A 44 14.45 -15.36 -20.70
CA LEU A 44 14.84 -16.25 -21.80
C LEU A 44 16.31 -16.09 -22.18
N ALA A 45 17.17 -15.69 -21.24
CA ALA A 45 18.61 -15.56 -21.46
C ALA A 45 19.19 -16.84 -22.06
N GLN A 46 18.83 -18.00 -21.50
CA GLN A 46 19.04 -19.28 -22.16
C GLN A 46 17.90 -19.58 -23.13
N LYS A 47 18.10 -19.32 -24.43
CA LYS A 47 17.07 -19.51 -25.48
C LYS A 47 16.49 -20.93 -25.54
N THR A 48 17.27 -21.95 -25.17
CA THR A 48 16.78 -23.34 -25.13
C THR A 48 15.69 -23.58 -24.08
N ASN A 49 15.53 -22.68 -23.10
CA ASN A 49 14.44 -22.75 -22.12
C ASN A 49 13.05 -22.55 -22.75
N ILE A 50 12.96 -21.90 -23.92
CA ILE A 50 11.70 -21.73 -24.66
C ILE A 50 11.08 -23.09 -25.01
N LEU A 51 11.92 -24.08 -25.34
CA LEU A 51 11.50 -25.41 -25.77
C LEU A 51 11.35 -26.40 -24.60
N LYS A 52 11.63 -25.99 -23.35
CA LYS A 52 11.58 -26.87 -22.17
C LYS A 52 10.21 -26.74 -21.48
N PRO A 53 9.35 -27.79 -21.49
CA PRO A 53 8.06 -27.74 -20.80
C PRO A 53 8.20 -27.51 -19.28
N SER A 54 9.26 -28.05 -18.67
CA SER A 54 9.56 -27.88 -17.25
C SER A 54 9.83 -26.41 -16.87
N PHE A 55 10.43 -25.62 -17.78
CA PHE A 55 10.68 -24.20 -17.56
C PHE A 55 9.37 -23.40 -17.51
N TRP A 56 8.46 -23.63 -18.46
CA TRP A 56 7.15 -22.98 -18.46
C TRP A 56 6.26 -23.42 -17.29
N ARG A 57 6.36 -24.70 -16.89
CA ARG A 57 5.71 -25.19 -15.66
C ARG A 57 6.21 -24.42 -14.45
N MET A 58 7.53 -24.24 -14.29
CA MET A 58 8.11 -23.42 -13.23
C MET A 58 7.56 -21.98 -13.27
N VAL A 59 7.55 -21.33 -14.43
CA VAL A 59 7.02 -19.95 -14.58
C VAL A 59 5.56 -19.87 -14.12
N CYS A 60 4.71 -20.81 -14.52
CA CYS A 60 3.32 -20.89 -14.06
C CYS A 60 3.23 -21.15 -12.54
N GLU A 61 4.10 -21.99 -12.00
CA GLU A 61 4.19 -22.30 -10.57
C GLU A 61 4.63 -21.07 -9.75
N ILE A 62 5.52 -20.22 -10.25
CA ILE A 62 5.89 -18.94 -9.61
C ILE A 62 4.66 -18.03 -9.47
N LEU A 63 3.83 -17.95 -10.51
CA LEU A 63 2.60 -17.15 -10.46
C LEU A 63 1.57 -17.73 -9.46
N LYS A 64 1.43 -19.06 -9.42
CA LYS A 64 0.58 -19.74 -8.43
C LYS A 64 1.10 -19.56 -7.00
N PHE A 65 2.41 -19.65 -6.80
CA PHE A 65 3.08 -19.47 -5.51
C PHE A 65 2.81 -18.11 -4.89
N LYS A 66 2.79 -17.03 -5.69
CA LYS A 66 2.37 -15.72 -5.21
C LYS A 66 0.99 -15.76 -4.54
N ASN A 67 -0.01 -16.32 -5.22
CA ASN A 67 -1.39 -16.32 -4.72
C ASN A 67 -1.51 -17.20 -3.48
N ASN A 68 -0.96 -18.42 -3.51
CA ASN A 68 -1.01 -19.34 -2.39
C ASN A 68 -0.29 -18.76 -1.16
N ALA A 69 0.85 -18.08 -1.35
CA ALA A 69 1.57 -17.41 -0.26
C ALA A 69 0.77 -16.26 0.35
N LEU A 70 0.03 -15.49 -0.44
CA LEU A 70 -0.81 -14.40 0.06
C LEU A 70 -1.99 -14.93 0.87
N THR A 71 -2.73 -15.92 0.33
CA THR A 71 -3.83 -16.57 1.05
C THR A 71 -3.35 -17.19 2.35
N TYR A 72 -2.23 -17.91 2.33
CA TYR A 72 -1.63 -18.49 3.54
C TYR A 72 -1.36 -17.45 4.62
N LEU A 73 -0.79 -16.30 4.26
CA LEU A 73 -0.48 -15.23 5.19
C LEU A 73 -1.75 -14.54 5.71
N GLU A 74 -2.75 -14.36 4.87
CA GLU A 74 -4.04 -13.80 5.27
C GLU A 74 -4.72 -14.71 6.30
N ASP A 75 -4.77 -16.02 6.07
CA ASP A 75 -5.36 -16.97 7.00
C ASP A 75 -4.66 -16.95 8.38
N HIS A 76 -3.32 -16.92 8.40
CA HIS A 76 -2.52 -16.88 9.63
C HIS A 76 -2.54 -15.52 10.35
N GLU A 77 -2.86 -14.43 9.64
CA GLU A 77 -3.02 -13.11 10.24
C GLU A 77 -4.41 -12.91 10.86
N HIS A 78 -5.45 -13.49 10.26
CA HIS A 78 -6.83 -13.37 10.74
C HIS A 78 -7.20 -14.42 11.79
N ASN A 79 -6.44 -15.52 11.88
CA ASN A 79 -6.69 -16.58 12.84
C ASN A 79 -5.51 -16.74 13.81
N PRO A 80 -5.55 -16.11 15.01
CA PRO A 80 -4.49 -16.21 16.00
C PRO A 80 -4.33 -17.62 16.58
N ASP A 81 -5.30 -18.52 16.40
CA ASP A 81 -5.24 -19.91 16.86
C ASP A 81 -4.43 -20.81 15.90
N LEU A 82 -4.11 -20.34 14.70
CA LEU A 82 -3.25 -21.08 13.77
C LEU A 82 -1.79 -21.04 14.21
N ASP A 83 -1.28 -22.23 14.54
CA ASP A 83 0.10 -22.38 14.95
C ASP A 83 1.07 -22.18 13.77
N ARG A 84 2.05 -21.29 13.93
CA ARG A 84 3.09 -20.97 12.92
C ARG A 84 4.20 -22.04 12.87
N LYS A 85 3.80 -23.31 12.99
CA LYS A 85 4.68 -24.49 13.05
C LYS A 85 5.08 -25.03 11.68
N GLU A 86 4.36 -24.67 10.62
CA GLU A 86 4.61 -25.21 9.29
C GLU A 86 5.95 -24.72 8.73
N THR A 87 6.70 -25.67 8.18
CA THR A 87 7.94 -25.41 7.46
C THR A 87 7.66 -25.06 6.00
N LEU A 88 8.58 -24.35 5.35
CA LEU A 88 8.45 -24.05 3.93
C LEU A 88 8.37 -25.32 3.08
N GLY A 89 9.08 -26.39 3.47
CA GLY A 89 8.99 -27.70 2.80
C GLY A 89 7.59 -28.32 2.88
N GLN A 90 6.94 -28.27 4.04
CA GLN A 90 5.56 -28.75 4.20
C GLN A 90 4.57 -27.93 3.35
N PHE A 91 4.71 -26.60 3.35
CA PHE A 91 3.89 -25.72 2.51
C PHE A 91 4.04 -26.04 1.02
N ILE A 92 5.26 -26.31 0.57
CA ILE A 92 5.54 -26.64 -0.83
C ILE A 92 4.99 -28.02 -1.20
N GLN A 93 5.11 -28.99 -0.28
CA GLN A 93 4.59 -30.34 -0.48
C GLN A 93 3.05 -30.37 -0.53
N SER A 94 2.38 -29.64 0.35
CA SER A 94 0.91 -29.59 0.42
C SER A 94 0.26 -29.00 -0.83
N HIS A 95 0.97 -28.10 -1.54
CA HIS A 95 0.50 -27.47 -2.78
C HIS A 95 1.01 -28.15 -4.06
N GLY A 96 1.84 -29.20 -3.94
CA GLY A 96 2.28 -30.03 -5.08
C GLY A 96 3.23 -29.33 -6.06
N TYR A 97 4.10 -28.43 -5.59
CA TYR A 97 5.07 -27.75 -6.46
C TYR A 97 6.16 -28.68 -6.99
N SER A 98 6.53 -28.50 -8.26
CA SER A 98 7.56 -29.32 -8.92
C SER A 98 8.96 -29.12 -8.35
N LEU A 99 9.82 -30.13 -8.52
CA LEU A 99 11.24 -30.04 -8.19
C LEU A 99 11.95 -28.91 -8.97
N SER A 100 11.57 -28.70 -10.24
CA SER A 100 12.12 -27.63 -11.06
C SER A 100 11.82 -26.24 -10.46
N PHE A 101 10.62 -26.02 -9.94
CA PHE A 101 10.30 -24.78 -9.21
C PHE A 101 11.12 -24.62 -7.93
N GLN A 102 11.30 -25.70 -7.18
CA GLN A 102 12.09 -25.67 -5.95
C GLN A 102 13.56 -25.33 -6.23
N GLU A 103 14.21 -26.07 -7.14
CA GLU A 103 15.65 -25.97 -7.40
C GLU A 103 16.03 -24.75 -8.25
N ALA A 104 15.19 -24.33 -9.19
CA ALA A 104 15.51 -23.26 -10.13
C ALA A 104 14.86 -21.90 -9.78
N TYR A 105 14.04 -21.82 -8.72
CA TYR A 105 13.45 -20.57 -8.23
C TYR A 105 13.52 -20.44 -6.71
N LEU A 106 12.79 -21.27 -5.96
CA LEU A 106 12.57 -21.04 -4.53
C LEU A 106 13.86 -21.15 -3.71
N ILE A 107 14.60 -22.24 -3.86
CA ILE A 107 15.87 -22.47 -3.15
C ILE A 107 16.87 -21.36 -3.50
N PRO A 108 17.13 -21.03 -4.77
CA PRO A 108 18.00 -19.91 -5.13
C PRO A 108 17.62 -18.58 -4.47
N VAL A 109 16.33 -18.23 -4.48
CA VAL A 109 15.82 -16.98 -3.88
C VAL A 109 16.03 -16.99 -2.36
N CYS A 110 15.56 -18.02 -1.65
CA CYS A 110 15.70 -18.12 -0.20
C CYS A 110 17.18 -18.16 0.24
N THR A 111 18.00 -18.91 -0.49
CA THR A 111 19.42 -19.04 -0.23
C THR A 111 20.16 -17.72 -0.43
N GLY A 112 19.85 -16.96 -1.49
CA GLY A 112 20.41 -15.62 -1.71
C GLY A 112 19.99 -14.59 -0.66
N MET A 113 18.92 -14.82 0.11
CA MET A 113 18.46 -13.91 1.15
C MET A 113 19.02 -14.25 2.53
N TRP A 114 18.82 -15.50 2.97
CA TRP A 114 19.19 -15.92 4.33
C TRP A 114 20.53 -16.64 4.40
N SER A 115 21.21 -16.76 3.26
CA SER A 115 22.49 -17.43 3.19
C SER A 115 22.47 -18.82 3.82
N CYS A 116 21.37 -19.57 3.71
CA CYS A 116 21.23 -20.91 4.28
C CYS A 116 21.59 -22.00 3.24
N SER A 117 21.79 -23.25 3.67
CA SER A 117 22.00 -24.32 2.70
C SER A 117 20.69 -24.66 1.97
N SER A 118 20.77 -25.32 0.81
CA SER A 118 19.59 -25.76 0.08
C SER A 118 18.69 -26.69 0.89
N GLN A 119 19.27 -27.51 1.77
CA GLN A 119 18.54 -28.39 2.69
C GLN A 119 17.86 -27.60 3.82
N ASP A 120 18.50 -26.53 4.31
CA ASP A 120 17.94 -25.68 5.36
C ASP A 120 16.78 -24.81 4.84
N VAL A 121 16.73 -24.48 3.55
CA VAL A 121 15.63 -23.67 2.99
C VAL A 121 14.27 -24.31 3.27
N LEU A 122 14.17 -25.63 3.15
CA LEU A 122 12.90 -26.34 3.36
C LEU A 122 12.52 -26.45 4.85
N SER A 123 13.47 -26.26 5.77
CA SER A 123 13.20 -26.26 7.22
C SER A 123 12.88 -24.87 7.78
N LEU A 124 13.00 -23.81 6.97
CA LEU A 124 12.60 -22.45 7.34
C LEU A 124 11.12 -22.41 7.73
N SER A 125 10.76 -21.50 8.64
CA SER A 125 9.35 -21.22 8.93
C SER A 125 8.66 -20.67 7.67
N ALA A 126 7.57 -21.32 7.23
CA ALA A 126 6.78 -20.86 6.08
C ALA A 126 6.28 -19.44 6.32
N PHE A 127 5.73 -19.16 7.51
CA PHE A 127 5.24 -17.84 7.88
C PHE A 127 6.32 -16.75 7.75
N LEU A 128 7.51 -16.94 8.36
CA LEU A 128 8.59 -15.93 8.29
C LEU A 128 9.12 -15.74 6.86
N ALA A 129 9.29 -16.83 6.12
CA ALA A 129 9.82 -16.78 4.76
C ALA A 129 8.84 -16.10 3.79
N LEU A 130 7.57 -16.50 3.82
CA LEU A 130 6.53 -15.96 2.93
C LEU A 130 6.21 -14.49 3.27
N SER A 131 6.11 -14.15 4.56
CA SER A 131 5.88 -12.75 4.97
C SER A 131 7.03 -11.84 4.55
N PHE A 132 8.28 -12.31 4.63
CA PHE A 132 9.42 -11.58 4.08
C PHE A 132 9.29 -11.38 2.56
N CYS A 133 9.01 -12.44 1.81
CA CYS A 133 8.82 -12.35 0.35
C CYS A 133 7.72 -11.35 -0.03
N ARG A 134 6.60 -11.32 0.72
CA ARG A 134 5.53 -10.31 0.57
C ARG A 134 6.05 -8.90 0.85
N ASN A 135 6.67 -8.68 2.01
CA ASN A 135 7.12 -7.36 2.47
C ASN A 135 8.22 -6.76 1.56
N HIS A 136 8.99 -7.60 0.86
CA HIS A 136 10.04 -7.16 -0.06
C HIS A 136 9.63 -7.22 -1.55
N GLY A 137 8.41 -7.66 -1.86
CA GLY A 137 7.89 -7.75 -3.24
C GLY A 137 8.60 -8.81 -4.09
N LEU A 138 9.13 -9.86 -3.46
CA LEU A 138 9.90 -10.95 -4.08
C LEU A 138 9.01 -12.06 -4.64
N LEU A 139 7.68 -11.90 -4.54
CA LEU A 139 6.69 -12.80 -5.16
C LEU A 139 6.38 -12.41 -6.62
N GLN A 140 7.06 -11.41 -7.19
CA GLN A 140 6.82 -10.93 -8.56
C GLN A 140 7.91 -11.42 -9.52
N LEU A 141 7.50 -12.10 -10.60
CA LEU A 141 8.42 -12.56 -11.64
C LEU A 141 8.86 -11.43 -12.58
N PHE A 142 7.97 -10.48 -12.85
CA PHE A 142 8.23 -9.32 -13.70
C PHE A 142 7.96 -8.04 -12.90
N ARG A 143 8.88 -7.07 -13.00
CA ARG A 143 9.02 -5.89 -12.12
C ARG A 143 9.55 -6.25 -10.73
N HIS A 144 10.88 -6.21 -10.60
CA HIS A 144 11.54 -6.27 -9.30
C HIS A 144 11.30 -4.98 -8.51
N SER A 145 11.21 -5.08 -7.19
CA SER A 145 11.04 -3.93 -6.29
C SER A 145 12.26 -3.01 -6.37
N GLN A 146 12.08 -1.74 -6.70
CA GLN A 146 13.14 -0.75 -6.49
C GLN A 146 13.16 -0.38 -5.01
N LEU A 147 14.08 -0.98 -4.25
CA LEU A 147 14.23 -0.66 -2.83
C LEU A 147 15.08 0.59 -2.67
N PRO A 148 14.73 1.47 -1.72
CA PRO A 148 15.58 2.59 -1.37
C PRO A 148 16.89 2.10 -0.75
N THR A 149 18.00 2.66 -1.21
CA THR A 149 19.34 2.52 -0.64
C THR A 149 19.87 3.89 -0.20
N VAL A 150 20.83 3.89 0.72
CA VAL A 150 21.46 5.14 1.21
C VAL A 150 22.49 5.60 0.18
N LYS A 151 22.27 6.77 -0.42
CA LYS A 151 23.10 7.34 -1.49
C LYS A 151 24.57 7.56 -1.07
N PRO A 152 24.85 8.18 0.09
CA PRO A 152 26.22 8.25 0.63
C PRO A 152 26.68 6.97 1.35
N ARG A 153 26.06 5.81 1.05
CA ARG A 153 26.31 4.47 1.63
C ARG A 153 25.98 4.39 3.13
N SER A 154 25.99 3.16 3.66
CA SER A 154 25.59 2.88 5.05
C SER A 154 26.42 3.64 6.10
N GLN A 155 27.70 3.90 5.83
CA GLN A 155 28.56 4.64 6.76
C GLN A 155 28.03 6.05 7.08
N SER A 156 27.35 6.70 6.12
CA SER A 156 26.84 8.05 6.31
C SER A 156 25.79 8.13 7.42
N PHE A 157 24.80 7.23 7.43
CA PHE A 157 23.78 7.27 8.48
C PHE A 157 24.36 6.87 9.84
N VAL A 158 25.33 5.95 9.87
CA VAL A 158 26.04 5.58 11.11
C VAL A 158 26.75 6.80 11.70
N ASN A 159 27.45 7.58 10.87
CA ASN A 159 28.12 8.81 11.31
C ASN A 159 27.11 9.84 11.84
N LYS A 160 26.00 10.06 11.14
CA LYS A 160 24.95 10.99 11.61
C LYS A 160 24.32 10.56 12.94
N VAL A 161 24.10 9.27 13.13
CA VAL A 161 23.60 8.73 14.41
C VAL A 161 24.63 8.95 15.50
N LYS A 162 25.91 8.68 15.23
CA LYS A 162 27.02 8.93 16.16
C LYS A 162 27.05 10.40 16.60
N GLU A 163 27.09 11.33 15.65
CA GLU A 163 27.11 12.78 15.90
C GLU A 163 25.91 13.21 16.74
N LYS A 164 24.70 12.70 16.42
CA LYS A 164 23.49 13.03 17.17
C LYS A 164 23.56 12.53 18.60
N LEU A 165 24.04 11.31 18.82
CA LEU A 165 24.21 10.72 20.15
C LEU A 165 25.25 11.49 20.97
N GLU A 166 26.39 11.83 20.38
CA GLU A 166 27.44 12.62 21.04
C GLU A 166 26.94 14.03 21.40
N SER A 167 26.14 14.67 20.51
CA SER A 167 25.56 16.00 20.77
C SER A 167 24.61 16.06 21.97
N ILE A 168 24.04 14.92 22.38
CA ILE A 168 23.16 14.81 23.56
C ILE A 168 23.89 14.21 24.77
N GLY A 169 25.22 14.13 24.72
CA GLY A 169 26.07 13.67 25.83
C GLY A 169 26.24 12.15 25.92
N CYS A 170 25.86 11.38 24.91
CA CYS A 170 26.11 9.94 24.89
C CYS A 170 27.60 9.66 24.70
N ARG A 171 28.16 8.75 25.51
CA ARG A 171 29.54 8.28 25.38
C ARG A 171 29.59 7.03 24.52
N ILE A 172 30.35 7.07 23.43
CA ILE A 172 30.53 5.92 22.53
C ILE A 172 31.96 5.41 22.70
N LYS A 173 32.10 4.17 23.19
CA LYS A 173 33.40 3.49 23.34
C LYS A 173 33.60 2.49 22.20
N THR A 174 34.68 2.62 21.46
CA THR A 174 35.09 1.66 20.41
C THR A 174 36.24 0.81 20.90
N SER A 175 36.44 -0.37 20.30
CA SER A 175 37.48 -1.33 20.71
C SER A 175 37.33 -1.88 22.14
N CYS A 176 36.17 -1.67 22.75
CA CYS A 176 35.80 -2.12 24.09
C CYS A 176 34.94 -3.40 24.00
N ARG A 177 35.58 -4.57 24.00
CA ARG A 177 34.85 -5.84 23.93
C ARG A 177 34.40 -6.25 25.33
N VAL A 178 33.10 -6.22 25.55
CA VAL A 178 32.47 -6.72 26.79
C VAL A 178 32.69 -8.23 26.93
N LYS A 179 33.20 -8.64 28.09
CA LYS A 179 33.46 -10.02 28.49
C LYS A 179 32.26 -10.62 29.21
N SER A 180 31.72 -9.91 30.19
CA SER A 180 30.59 -10.38 31.00
C SER A 180 29.73 -9.26 31.56
N VAL A 181 28.45 -9.55 31.76
CA VAL A 181 27.50 -8.69 32.49
C VAL A 181 26.91 -9.51 33.63
N SER A 182 27.13 -9.04 34.86
CA SER A 182 26.69 -9.71 36.10
C SER A 182 25.87 -8.76 36.96
N SER A 183 24.84 -9.26 37.64
CA SER A 183 24.12 -8.51 38.67
C SER A 183 25.06 -8.13 39.81
N LEU A 184 24.84 -6.98 40.44
CA LEU A 184 25.50 -6.63 41.69
C LEU A 184 24.82 -7.37 42.85
N ASP A 185 25.59 -8.04 43.70
CA ASP A 185 25.04 -8.76 44.85
C ASP A 185 24.31 -7.78 45.80
N GLY A 186 23.03 -8.03 46.06
CA GLY A 186 22.22 -7.29 47.04
C GLY A 186 21.80 -5.86 46.67
N SER A 187 22.02 -5.39 45.42
CA SER A 187 21.64 -4.03 44.98
C SER A 187 21.06 -4.00 43.57
N ALA A 188 20.30 -2.93 43.26
CA ALA A 188 19.82 -2.67 41.90
C ALA A 188 21.00 -2.20 41.02
N GLY A 189 21.30 -2.94 39.96
CA GLY A 189 22.30 -2.57 38.96
C GLY A 189 23.16 -3.74 38.46
N TYR A 190 23.97 -3.45 37.46
CA TYR A 190 24.79 -4.38 36.69
C TYR A 190 26.24 -3.93 36.64
N ARG A 191 27.15 -4.90 36.78
CA ARG A 191 28.58 -4.75 36.53
C ARG A 191 28.89 -5.26 35.13
N VAL A 192 29.56 -4.44 34.33
CA VAL A 192 30.02 -4.75 32.98
C VAL A 192 31.54 -4.85 33.01
N LEU A 193 32.06 -6.04 32.71
CA LEU A 193 33.50 -6.31 32.66
C LEU A 193 33.94 -6.38 31.19
N GLU A 194 34.99 -5.64 30.85
CA GLU A 194 35.63 -5.67 29.53
C GLU A 194 36.78 -6.69 29.48
N ASN A 195 37.22 -7.03 28.28
CA ASN A 195 38.32 -7.98 28.07
C ASN A 195 39.68 -7.49 28.60
N ASP A 196 39.88 -6.18 28.70
CA ASP A 196 41.09 -5.57 29.25
C ASP A 196 41.12 -5.53 30.78
N GLY A 197 40.03 -5.98 31.43
CA GLY A 197 39.87 -5.98 32.88
C GLY A 197 39.20 -4.73 33.45
N SER A 198 38.84 -3.74 32.62
CA SER A 198 38.10 -2.57 33.08
C SER A 198 36.65 -2.93 33.47
N GLU A 199 36.15 -2.26 34.51
CA GLU A 199 34.81 -2.49 35.06
C GLU A 199 34.01 -1.21 35.16
N GLU A 200 32.75 -1.27 34.74
CA GLU A 200 31.80 -0.17 34.85
C GLU A 200 30.45 -0.64 35.42
N ARG A 201 29.70 0.29 36.01
CA ARG A 201 28.41 0.00 36.67
C ARG A 201 27.28 0.77 35.99
N TYR A 202 26.15 0.09 35.82
CA TYR A 202 24.97 0.61 35.14
C TYR A 202 23.69 0.15 35.84
N ASP A 203 22.65 0.97 35.87
CA ASP A 203 21.36 0.61 36.48
C ASP A 203 20.57 -0.39 35.62
N SER A 204 20.74 -0.34 34.30
CA SER A 204 20.06 -1.20 33.33
C SER A 204 20.92 -1.40 32.09
N VAL A 205 20.73 -2.53 31.41
CA VAL A 205 21.56 -2.91 30.25
C VAL A 205 20.67 -3.25 29.06
N ILE A 206 21.02 -2.72 27.88
CA ILE A 206 20.43 -3.13 26.60
C ILE A 206 21.49 -3.90 25.81
N LEU A 207 21.23 -5.18 25.53
CA LEU A 207 22.10 -6.05 24.75
C LEU A 207 21.69 -6.01 23.27
N GLY A 208 22.39 -5.18 22.50
CA GLY A 208 22.27 -5.06 21.03
C GLY A 208 23.19 -5.99 20.24
N VAL A 209 23.52 -7.16 20.78
CA VAL A 209 24.44 -8.15 20.18
C VAL A 209 23.68 -9.38 19.68
N HIS A 210 24.33 -10.23 18.87
CA HIS A 210 23.74 -11.51 18.45
C HIS A 210 23.30 -12.35 19.65
N ALA A 211 22.18 -13.08 19.55
CA ALA A 211 21.59 -13.80 20.67
C ALA A 211 22.54 -14.82 21.36
N PRO A 212 23.34 -15.63 20.65
CA PRO A 212 24.37 -16.46 21.27
C PRO A 212 25.45 -15.66 22.00
N ASN A 213 25.79 -14.45 21.53
CA ASN A 213 26.77 -13.59 22.19
C ASN A 213 26.17 -12.96 23.47
N ALA A 214 24.88 -12.63 23.47
CA ALA A 214 24.18 -12.20 24.68
C ALA A 214 24.23 -13.30 25.74
N LEU A 215 23.95 -14.56 25.38
CA LEU A 215 24.07 -15.70 26.30
C LEU A 215 25.50 -15.91 26.83
N LYS A 216 26.52 -15.73 25.98
CA LYS A 216 27.93 -15.81 26.41
C LYS A 216 28.28 -14.72 27.43
N VAL A 217 27.82 -13.50 27.21
CA VAL A 217 28.07 -12.35 28.10
C VAL A 217 27.34 -12.51 29.43
N LEU A 218 26.13 -13.07 29.44
CA LEU A 218 25.37 -13.36 30.68
C LEU A 218 25.91 -14.59 31.42
N GLY A 219 26.54 -15.53 30.71
CA GLY A 219 27.17 -16.71 31.31
C GLY A 219 26.21 -17.53 32.18
N VAL A 220 26.62 -17.80 33.41
CA VAL A 220 25.84 -18.60 34.37
C VAL A 220 24.55 -17.90 34.82
N GLU A 221 24.52 -16.56 34.80
CA GLU A 221 23.38 -15.75 35.21
C GLU A 221 22.26 -15.70 34.15
N ALA A 222 22.46 -16.28 32.97
CA ALA A 222 21.39 -16.40 31.99
C ALA A 222 20.26 -17.27 32.55
N THR A 223 19.05 -16.71 32.65
CA THR A 223 17.86 -17.40 33.18
C THR A 223 17.40 -18.52 32.24
N HIS A 224 16.57 -19.43 32.74
CA HIS A 224 15.99 -20.50 31.92
C HIS A 224 15.24 -19.95 30.70
N HIS A 225 14.42 -18.91 30.88
CA HIS A 225 13.68 -18.28 29.78
C HIS A 225 14.62 -17.62 28.76
N GLU A 226 15.65 -16.90 29.23
CA GLU A 226 16.66 -16.28 28.35
C GLU A 226 17.41 -17.33 27.53
N ARG A 227 17.86 -18.44 28.14
CA ARG A 227 18.54 -19.55 27.43
C ARG A 227 17.63 -20.19 26.39
N ARG A 228 16.37 -20.44 26.74
CA ARG A 228 15.38 -21.04 25.83
C ARG A 228 15.10 -20.15 24.61
N ILE A 229 14.85 -18.86 24.84
CA ILE A 229 14.44 -17.90 23.80
C ILE A 229 15.65 -17.51 22.94
N LEU A 230 16.74 -17.05 23.55
CA LEU A 230 17.92 -16.60 22.81
C LEU A 230 18.68 -17.77 22.17
N GLY A 231 18.63 -18.96 22.78
CA GLY A 231 19.24 -20.17 22.25
C GLY A 231 18.54 -20.74 21.02
N ALA A 232 17.28 -20.36 20.77
CA ALA A 232 16.55 -20.75 19.57
C ALA A 232 17.04 -20.01 18.30
N CYS A 233 17.74 -18.88 18.46
CA CYS A 233 18.26 -18.09 17.35
C CYS A 233 19.59 -18.65 16.84
N GLN A 234 19.55 -19.27 15.66
CA GLN A 234 20.72 -19.87 15.02
C GLN A 234 21.43 -18.89 14.09
N TYR A 235 22.75 -19.06 13.97
CA TYR A 235 23.61 -18.23 13.15
C TYR A 235 24.54 -19.08 12.29
N VAL A 236 24.81 -18.62 11.08
CA VAL A 236 25.71 -19.27 10.14
C VAL A 236 26.85 -18.34 9.74
N HIS A 237 28.07 -18.87 9.67
CA HIS A 237 29.26 -18.11 9.29
C HIS A 237 29.45 -18.15 7.78
N ARG A 238 29.77 -17.01 7.18
CA ARG A 238 29.93 -16.87 5.73
C ARG A 238 31.19 -16.10 5.41
N ASP A 239 31.96 -16.64 4.46
CA ASP A 239 33.09 -15.94 3.87
C ASP A 239 32.58 -15.06 2.74
N ILE A 240 32.96 -13.78 2.77
CA ILE A 240 32.53 -12.79 1.80
C ILE A 240 33.76 -12.19 1.14
N TYR A 241 33.73 -12.11 -0.19
CA TYR A 241 34.80 -11.59 -1.01
C TYR A 241 34.28 -10.42 -1.83
N LEU A 242 34.94 -9.27 -1.74
CA LEU A 242 34.83 -8.18 -2.70
C LEU A 242 35.92 -8.38 -3.76
N HIS A 243 35.54 -8.47 -5.03
CA HIS A 243 36.44 -8.76 -6.15
C HIS A 243 35.92 -8.18 -7.47
N CYS A 244 36.65 -8.43 -8.56
CA CYS A 244 36.25 -8.04 -9.93
C CYS A 244 36.19 -9.21 -10.91
N ASP A 245 36.32 -10.45 -10.44
CA ASP A 245 36.18 -11.67 -11.24
C ASP A 245 34.77 -11.88 -11.84
N GLN A 246 34.66 -11.73 -13.15
CA GLN A 246 33.41 -11.93 -13.90
C GLN A 246 33.05 -13.40 -14.10
N ASN A 247 33.97 -14.34 -13.82
CA ASN A 247 33.67 -15.78 -13.91
C ASN A 247 32.66 -16.22 -12.84
N LEU A 248 32.47 -15.41 -11.81
CA LEU A 248 31.45 -15.57 -10.77
C LEU A 248 30.16 -14.79 -11.10
N MET A 249 29.84 -14.60 -12.37
CA MET A 249 28.56 -14.06 -12.86
C MET A 249 27.90 -15.06 -13.82
N PRO A 250 26.60 -14.92 -14.13
CA PRO A 250 25.96 -15.72 -15.17
C PRO A 250 26.73 -15.64 -16.49
N ARG A 251 26.78 -16.76 -17.24
CA ARG A 251 27.53 -16.83 -18.50
C ARG A 251 26.92 -15.93 -19.57
N ASN A 252 25.59 -15.88 -19.64
CA ASN A 252 24.90 -14.92 -20.47
C ASN A 252 24.75 -13.58 -19.73
N THR A 253 25.36 -12.54 -20.30
CA THR A 253 25.26 -11.16 -19.81
C THR A 253 23.82 -10.64 -19.76
N SER A 254 22.91 -11.20 -20.57
CA SER A 254 21.48 -10.86 -20.52
C SER A 254 20.80 -11.30 -19.22
N ALA A 255 21.35 -12.31 -18.53
CA ALA A 255 20.86 -12.78 -17.23
C ALA A 255 21.44 -11.99 -16.05
N TRP A 256 22.46 -11.14 -16.27
CA TRP A 256 23.07 -10.37 -15.19
C TRP A 256 22.02 -9.54 -14.48
N SER A 257 21.97 -9.72 -13.17
CA SER A 257 21.02 -9.08 -12.27
C SER A 257 21.77 -8.54 -11.07
N ALA A 258 21.09 -7.80 -10.21
CA ALA A 258 21.69 -7.27 -8.99
C ALA A 258 22.23 -8.41 -8.11
N TRP A 259 21.54 -9.56 -8.04
CA TRP A 259 21.93 -10.73 -7.27
C TRP A 259 21.86 -11.98 -8.15
N ASN A 260 22.93 -12.77 -8.15
CA ASN A 260 23.13 -13.86 -9.10
C ASN A 260 23.49 -15.14 -8.35
N PHE A 261 22.59 -16.12 -8.36
CA PHE A 261 22.82 -17.42 -7.74
C PHE A 261 23.56 -18.34 -8.71
N LEU A 262 24.73 -18.84 -8.30
CA LEU A 262 25.62 -19.66 -9.15
C LEU A 262 25.52 -21.17 -8.88
N GLY A 263 24.65 -21.58 -7.96
CA GLY A 263 24.51 -22.99 -7.55
C GLY A 263 25.07 -23.32 -6.17
N THR A 264 25.08 -24.62 -5.87
CA THR A 264 25.62 -25.17 -4.64
C THR A 264 27.09 -25.56 -4.80
N THR A 265 27.89 -25.28 -3.78
CA THR A 265 29.33 -25.57 -3.70
C THR A 265 29.59 -26.53 -2.54
N SER A 266 30.80 -27.08 -2.44
CA SER A 266 31.20 -27.87 -1.26
C SER A 266 31.15 -27.07 0.04
N ARG A 267 31.11 -25.74 -0.04
CA ARG A 267 31.00 -24.79 1.08
C ARG A 267 29.56 -24.26 1.28
N GLY A 268 28.57 -24.84 0.62
CA GLY A 268 27.15 -24.47 0.71
C GLY A 268 26.60 -23.99 -0.63
N PHE A 269 26.40 -22.68 -0.78
CA PHE A 269 25.89 -22.04 -1.99
C PHE A 269 26.80 -20.89 -2.39
N SER A 270 26.71 -20.43 -3.64
CA SER A 270 27.44 -19.26 -4.12
C SER A 270 26.48 -18.24 -4.70
N VAL A 271 26.51 -17.01 -4.17
CA VAL A 271 25.70 -15.88 -4.66
C VAL A 271 26.60 -14.67 -4.83
N THR A 272 26.49 -14.03 -5.99
CA THR A 272 27.25 -12.84 -6.37
C THR A 272 26.34 -11.62 -6.46
N TYR A 273 26.65 -10.59 -5.70
CA TYR A 273 26.01 -9.28 -5.75
C TYR A 273 26.79 -8.34 -6.65
N TRP A 274 26.11 -7.72 -7.61
CA TRP A 274 26.70 -6.74 -8.52
C TRP A 274 26.57 -5.33 -7.95
N LEU A 275 27.63 -4.84 -7.30
CA LEU A 275 27.58 -3.59 -6.55
C LEU A 275 27.39 -2.36 -7.45
N ASN A 276 27.88 -2.38 -8.70
CA ASN A 276 27.66 -1.25 -9.61
C ASN A 276 26.17 -1.03 -9.85
N GLN A 277 25.39 -2.11 -9.99
CA GLN A 277 23.95 -2.03 -10.21
C GLN A 277 23.21 -1.67 -8.91
N ILE A 278 23.57 -2.29 -7.78
CA ILE A 278 22.91 -2.06 -6.48
C ILE A 278 23.20 -0.64 -5.94
N GLN A 279 24.43 -0.18 -6.05
CA GLN A 279 24.91 1.07 -5.45
C GLN A 279 25.18 2.16 -6.49
N LYS A 280 24.77 1.98 -7.74
CA LYS A 280 24.97 2.90 -8.87
C LYS A 280 26.40 3.43 -8.98
N ILE A 281 27.37 2.53 -8.83
CA ILE A 281 28.78 2.89 -8.94
C ILE A 281 29.12 3.08 -10.41
N GLU A 282 29.43 4.32 -10.80
CA GLU A 282 29.92 4.67 -12.13
C GLU A 282 31.36 4.15 -12.31
N SER A 283 31.47 2.96 -12.86
CA SER A 283 32.75 2.32 -13.16
C SER A 283 32.57 1.32 -14.30
N VAL A 284 33.53 1.31 -15.23
CA VAL A 284 33.60 0.32 -16.32
C VAL A 284 33.91 -1.07 -15.74
N ARG A 285 34.69 -1.13 -14.66
CA ARG A 285 35.03 -2.38 -13.97
C ARG A 285 33.89 -2.80 -13.05
N PRO A 286 33.45 -4.08 -13.08
CA PRO A 286 32.45 -4.57 -12.15
C PRO A 286 33.07 -4.81 -10.76
N PHE A 287 32.41 -4.29 -9.74
CA PHE A 287 32.63 -4.60 -8.35
C PHE A 287 31.60 -5.63 -7.91
N LEU A 288 32.10 -6.79 -7.49
CA LEU A 288 31.30 -7.96 -7.20
C LEU A 288 31.55 -8.40 -5.76
N VAL A 289 30.48 -8.74 -5.06
CA VAL A 289 30.56 -9.35 -3.73
C VAL A 289 30.02 -10.76 -3.81
N THR A 290 30.90 -11.76 -3.66
CA THR A 290 30.49 -13.17 -3.68
C THR A 290 30.54 -13.76 -2.29
N LEU A 291 29.45 -14.41 -1.90
CA LEU A 291 29.32 -15.18 -0.67
C LEU A 291 29.68 -16.63 -0.98
N ASN A 292 30.58 -17.21 -0.18
CA ASN A 292 30.98 -18.62 -0.28
C ASN A 292 31.33 -19.07 -1.72
N PRO A 293 32.23 -18.36 -2.43
CA PRO A 293 32.57 -18.70 -3.79
C PRO A 293 33.14 -20.12 -3.88
N PRO A 294 32.92 -20.85 -4.99
CA PRO A 294 33.40 -22.23 -5.17
C PRO A 294 34.92 -22.33 -5.11
N CYS A 295 35.61 -21.27 -5.51
CA CYS A 295 37.05 -21.08 -5.43
C CYS A 295 37.34 -19.64 -4.95
N VAL A 296 38.60 -19.34 -4.61
CA VAL A 296 38.98 -17.95 -4.33
C VAL A 296 38.82 -17.15 -5.63
N PRO A 297 38.07 -16.03 -5.64
CA PRO A 297 37.87 -15.22 -6.85
C PRO A 297 39.17 -14.60 -7.35
N ASP A 298 39.26 -14.32 -8.64
CA ASP A 298 40.35 -13.49 -9.16
C ASP A 298 40.20 -12.01 -8.77
N HIS A 299 41.31 -11.31 -8.61
CA HIS A 299 41.33 -9.87 -8.28
C HIS A 299 40.53 -9.49 -7.01
N VAL A 300 40.79 -10.18 -5.90
CA VAL A 300 40.19 -9.87 -4.59
C VAL A 300 40.69 -8.52 -4.08
N LEU A 301 39.74 -7.66 -3.68
CA LEU A 301 39.99 -6.37 -3.03
C LEU A 301 39.89 -6.47 -1.51
N LEU A 302 38.93 -7.26 -1.01
CA LEU A 302 38.72 -7.46 0.42
C LEU A 302 38.09 -8.83 0.69
N LYS A 303 38.53 -9.49 1.77
CA LYS A 303 37.90 -10.69 2.32
C LYS A 303 37.53 -10.45 3.78
N TRP A 304 36.33 -10.84 4.17
CA TRP A 304 35.91 -10.87 5.56
C TRP A 304 34.97 -12.03 5.86
N ASN A 305 34.71 -12.26 7.14
CA ASN A 305 33.76 -13.25 7.62
C ASN A 305 32.68 -12.55 8.46
N THR A 306 31.44 -12.98 8.33
CA THR A 306 30.34 -12.53 9.20
C THR A 306 29.40 -13.67 9.54
N SER A 307 28.74 -13.57 10.69
CA SER A 307 27.65 -14.47 11.09
C SER A 307 26.32 -13.85 10.71
N LEU A 308 25.45 -14.62 10.05
CA LEU A 308 24.10 -14.19 9.67
C LEU A 308 23.06 -15.03 10.42
N PRO A 309 21.97 -14.42 10.92
CA PRO A 309 20.87 -15.16 11.54
C PRO A 309 20.12 -15.99 10.50
N VAL A 310 19.74 -17.21 10.88
CA VAL A 310 18.93 -18.10 10.03
C VAL A 310 17.50 -18.17 10.57
N PRO A 311 16.47 -17.88 9.77
CA PRO A 311 15.09 -18.06 10.20
C PRO A 311 14.82 -19.53 10.50
N SER A 312 14.11 -19.80 11.60
CA SER A 312 13.70 -21.16 11.95
C SER A 312 12.35 -21.15 12.63
N VAL A 313 11.66 -22.28 12.63
CA VAL A 313 10.41 -22.44 13.40
C VAL A 313 10.66 -22.20 14.90
N ALA A 314 11.82 -22.60 15.40
CA ALA A 314 12.21 -22.35 16.79
C ALA A 314 12.37 -20.84 17.08
N ALA A 315 13.06 -20.11 16.21
CA ALA A 315 13.23 -18.66 16.34
C ALA A 315 11.87 -17.92 16.22
N ALA A 316 10.99 -18.38 15.33
CA ALA A 316 9.64 -17.81 15.17
C ALA A 316 8.80 -17.95 16.45
N LYS A 317 8.90 -19.09 17.15
CA LYS A 317 8.23 -19.30 18.45
C LYS A 317 8.88 -18.47 19.55
N ALA A 318 10.20 -18.46 19.62
CA ALA A 318 10.94 -17.66 20.59
C ALA A 318 10.60 -16.18 20.50
N TYR A 319 10.32 -15.67 19.30
CA TYR A 319 9.84 -14.31 19.09
C TYR A 319 8.51 -14.00 19.80
N LEU A 320 7.56 -14.95 19.80
CA LEU A 320 6.26 -14.77 20.47
C LEU A 320 6.39 -14.72 22.00
N ASP A 321 7.46 -15.30 22.54
CA ASP A 321 7.74 -15.36 23.97
C ASP A 321 8.72 -14.28 24.46
N LEU A 322 9.09 -13.30 23.62
CA LEU A 322 10.09 -12.29 23.98
C LEU A 322 9.67 -11.45 25.20
N ASP A 323 8.37 -11.25 25.41
CA ASP A 323 7.80 -10.56 26.57
C ASP A 323 8.16 -11.24 27.89
N GLN A 324 8.50 -12.53 27.88
CA GLN A 324 8.95 -13.27 29.06
C GLN A 324 10.34 -12.86 29.54
N ILE A 325 11.16 -12.21 28.70
CA ILE A 325 12.54 -11.82 29.05
C ILE A 325 12.78 -10.31 29.01
N GLN A 326 12.00 -9.56 28.22
CA GLN A 326 12.22 -8.13 28.04
C GLN A 326 11.97 -7.34 29.32
N GLY A 327 13.03 -6.71 29.85
CA GLY A 327 12.97 -5.79 30.98
C GLY A 327 12.66 -6.42 32.34
N LYS A 328 12.43 -7.75 32.42
CA LYS A 328 11.95 -8.43 33.64
C LYS A 328 12.86 -8.28 34.84
N ARG A 329 14.17 -8.20 34.60
CA ARG A 329 15.18 -7.98 35.65
C ARG A 329 15.97 -6.68 35.51
N GLY A 330 15.71 -5.86 34.49
CA GLY A 330 16.52 -4.68 34.14
C GLY A 330 17.46 -4.88 32.94
N ILE A 331 17.36 -6.04 32.27
CA ILE A 331 18.04 -6.32 30.99
C ILE A 331 17.03 -6.30 29.86
N TRP A 332 17.39 -5.63 28.77
CA TRP A 332 16.65 -5.62 27.52
C TRP A 332 17.48 -6.22 26.40
N PHE A 333 16.83 -6.85 25.45
CA PHE A 333 17.47 -7.51 24.32
C PHE A 333 16.99 -6.86 23.03
N CYS A 334 17.91 -6.56 22.11
CA CYS A 334 17.54 -6.09 20.77
C CYS A 334 18.50 -6.64 19.72
N GLY A 335 18.04 -6.69 18.47
CA GLY A 335 18.84 -7.19 17.36
C GLY A 335 17.97 -7.78 16.24
N ALA A 336 18.60 -7.96 15.09
CA ALA A 336 17.92 -8.42 13.88
C ALA A 336 17.28 -9.83 14.01
N TYR A 337 17.68 -10.61 15.01
CA TYR A 337 17.12 -11.94 15.31
C TYR A 337 15.68 -11.89 15.85
N GLN A 338 15.16 -10.72 16.22
CA GLN A 338 13.77 -10.53 16.63
C GLN A 338 12.83 -10.26 15.43
N GLY A 339 13.15 -10.83 14.27
CA GLY A 339 12.41 -10.60 13.03
C GLY A 339 12.94 -11.48 11.89
N HIS A 340 13.11 -10.90 10.71
CA HIS A 340 13.58 -11.63 9.52
C HIS A 340 15.11 -11.69 9.39
N GLY A 341 15.85 -11.04 10.28
CA GLY A 341 17.33 -11.01 10.24
C GLY A 341 17.93 -9.81 9.53
N PHE A 342 17.16 -8.76 9.23
CA PHE A 342 17.62 -7.60 8.46
C PHE A 342 17.68 -6.31 9.29
N HIS A 343 18.22 -5.24 8.70
CA HIS A 343 18.45 -3.96 9.38
C HIS A 343 17.17 -3.32 9.95
N GLU A 344 16.03 -3.50 9.28
CA GLU A 344 14.75 -2.99 9.78
C GLU A 344 14.35 -3.66 11.10
N ASP A 345 14.56 -4.97 11.23
CA ASP A 345 14.29 -5.73 12.46
C ASP A 345 15.20 -5.26 13.61
N GLY A 346 16.47 -4.97 13.31
CA GLY A 346 17.41 -4.40 14.27
C GLY A 346 16.96 -3.02 14.77
N LEU A 347 16.52 -2.13 13.87
CA LEU A 347 16.03 -0.80 14.24
C LEU A 347 14.74 -0.89 15.07
N LYS A 348 13.79 -1.75 14.67
CA LYS A 348 12.52 -1.94 15.38
C LYS A 348 12.71 -2.49 16.78
N SER A 349 13.51 -3.56 16.92
CA SER A 349 13.82 -4.14 18.22
C SER A 349 14.60 -3.17 19.12
N GLY A 350 15.53 -2.40 18.56
CA GLY A 350 16.25 -1.36 19.30
C GLY A 350 15.32 -0.26 19.83
N LYS A 351 14.40 0.21 18.99
CA LYS A 351 13.36 1.18 19.40
C LYS A 351 12.44 0.60 20.48
N ALA A 352 12.00 -0.64 20.32
CA ALA A 352 11.14 -1.31 21.29
C ALA A 352 11.81 -1.47 22.66
N ALA A 353 13.08 -1.89 22.68
CA ALA A 353 13.87 -1.99 23.91
C ALA A 353 14.04 -0.63 24.60
N ALA A 354 14.36 0.42 23.84
CA ALA A 354 14.49 1.78 24.38
C ALA A 354 13.17 2.33 24.93
N GLN A 355 12.05 2.11 24.24
CA GLN A 355 10.72 2.53 24.72
C GLN A 355 10.28 1.75 25.96
N GLY A 356 10.55 0.44 25.99
CA GLY A 356 10.30 -0.42 27.12
C GLY A 356 11.05 0.03 28.37
N LEU A 357 12.34 0.37 28.22
CA LEU A 357 13.15 0.95 29.31
C LEU A 357 12.55 2.25 29.85
N LEU A 358 11.93 3.06 28.99
CA LEU A 358 11.26 4.32 29.37
C LEU A 358 9.82 4.11 29.89
N GLY A 359 9.36 2.88 30.08
CA GLY A 359 8.00 2.58 30.56
C GLY A 359 6.88 2.89 29.58
N LYS A 360 7.20 3.12 28.30
CA LYS A 360 6.21 3.42 27.24
C LYS A 360 5.74 2.13 26.59
N LYS A 361 4.42 1.95 26.42
CA LYS A 361 3.88 0.86 25.59
C LYS A 361 4.34 1.05 24.14
N CYS A 362 5.01 0.04 23.60
CA CYS A 362 5.40 0.01 22.20
C CYS A 362 4.31 -0.72 21.41
N GLU A 363 3.59 0.00 20.56
CA GLU A 363 2.95 -0.64 19.40
C GLU A 363 4.08 -1.02 18.44
N LEU A 364 4.44 -2.30 18.40
CA LEU A 364 5.34 -2.83 17.38
C LEU A 364 4.76 -2.45 16.02
N LEU A 365 5.45 -1.55 15.31
CA LEU A 365 5.11 -1.18 13.94
C LEU A 365 5.15 -2.45 13.07
N LEU A 366 3.98 -3.09 12.93
CA LEU A 366 3.73 -4.11 11.93
C LEU A 366 4.22 -3.53 10.59
N ASN A 367 4.95 -4.32 9.82
CA ASN A 367 5.35 -3.90 8.48
C ASN A 367 4.07 -3.46 7.75
N PRO A 368 3.99 -2.21 7.26
CA PRO A 368 2.81 -1.78 6.52
C PRO A 368 2.60 -2.77 5.37
N LYS A 369 1.38 -3.29 5.24
CA LYS A 369 1.04 -4.25 4.20
C LYS A 369 1.42 -3.63 2.87
N LYS A 370 2.45 -4.17 2.20
CA LYS A 370 2.74 -3.73 0.83
C LYS A 370 1.60 -4.19 -0.05
N MET A 371 0.99 -3.25 -0.75
CA MET A 371 0.00 -3.54 -1.76
C MET A 371 0.68 -4.27 -2.92
N ILE A 372 0.34 -5.55 -3.12
CA ILE A 372 0.86 -6.37 -4.21
C ILE A 372 -0.26 -6.60 -5.21
N PRO A 373 -0.42 -5.73 -6.23
CA PRO A 373 -1.51 -5.88 -7.18
C PRO A 373 -1.41 -7.21 -7.95
N SER A 374 -2.54 -7.81 -8.27
CA SER A 374 -2.67 -8.85 -9.29
C SER A 374 -2.22 -8.31 -10.67
N TRP A 375 -2.07 -9.17 -11.67
CA TRP A 375 -1.67 -8.71 -13.02
C TRP A 375 -2.71 -7.76 -13.65
N THR A 376 -3.99 -8.05 -13.42
CA THR A 376 -5.11 -7.22 -13.87
C THR A 376 -5.12 -5.87 -13.14
N GLU A 377 -4.89 -5.87 -11.83
CA GLU A 377 -4.75 -4.64 -11.05
C GLU A 377 -3.48 -3.85 -11.44
N ALA A 378 -2.36 -4.51 -11.73
CA ALA A 378 -1.13 -3.87 -12.16
C ALA A 378 -1.30 -3.19 -13.53
N ALA A 379 -2.06 -3.82 -14.44
CA ALA A 379 -2.46 -3.22 -15.70
C ALA A 379 -3.41 -2.02 -15.49
N ALA A 380 -4.45 -2.19 -14.65
CA ALA A 380 -5.38 -1.11 -14.31
C ALA A 380 -4.66 0.08 -13.66
N ARG A 381 -3.73 -0.18 -12.75
CA ARG A 381 -2.87 0.82 -12.10
C ARG A 381 -2.04 1.60 -13.09
N LEU A 382 -1.44 0.93 -14.07
CA LEU A 382 -0.71 1.60 -15.15
C LEU A 382 -1.65 2.48 -16.00
N LEU A 383 -2.86 2.01 -16.30
CA LEU A 383 -3.86 2.78 -17.06
C LEU A 383 -4.33 4.01 -16.28
N VAL A 384 -4.64 3.87 -15.00
CA VAL A 384 -5.07 4.96 -14.12
C VAL A 384 -3.95 5.97 -13.91
N ALA A 385 -2.71 5.53 -13.69
CA ALA A 385 -1.56 6.42 -13.57
C ALA A 385 -1.31 7.21 -14.87
N ARG A 386 -1.42 6.55 -16.04
CA ARG A 386 -1.33 7.24 -17.35
C ARG A 386 -2.46 8.24 -17.54
N PHE A 387 -3.68 7.87 -17.14
CA PHE A 387 -4.83 8.77 -17.17
C PHE A 387 -4.59 10.01 -16.33
N PHE A 388 -4.24 9.87 -15.05
CA PHE A 388 -4.01 11.02 -14.18
C PHE A 388 -2.83 11.87 -14.64
N ASN A 389 -1.76 11.27 -15.14
CA ASN A 389 -0.63 12.01 -15.68
C ASN A 389 -0.99 12.89 -16.89
N GLN A 390 -1.96 12.45 -17.71
CA GLN A 390 -2.45 13.25 -18.82
C GLN A 390 -3.56 14.22 -18.38
N TYR A 391 -4.42 13.79 -17.45
CA TYR A 391 -5.64 14.48 -17.06
C TYR A 391 -5.37 15.66 -16.12
N ILE A 392 -4.49 15.47 -15.14
CA ILE A 392 -4.21 16.46 -14.11
C ILE A 392 -3.12 17.43 -14.61
N SER A 393 -3.58 18.55 -15.17
CA SER A 393 -2.76 19.68 -15.61
C SER A 393 -2.85 20.89 -14.68
N ILE A 394 -3.97 21.04 -13.96
CA ILE A 394 -4.26 22.10 -13.00
C ILE A 394 -4.34 21.48 -11.60
N GLY A 395 -3.60 22.05 -10.63
CA GLY A 395 -3.50 21.54 -9.26
C GLY A 395 -2.51 20.38 -9.10
N ASN A 396 -2.41 19.86 -7.89
CA ASN A 396 -1.47 18.78 -7.55
C ASN A 396 -2.19 17.61 -6.86
N LEU A 397 -2.13 16.44 -7.48
CA LEU A 397 -2.68 15.20 -6.93
C LEU A 397 -1.53 14.22 -6.63
N ILE A 398 -1.43 13.79 -5.36
CA ILE A 398 -0.46 12.81 -4.92
C ILE A 398 -1.20 11.53 -4.51
N LEU A 399 -0.83 10.40 -5.10
CA LEU A 399 -1.26 9.07 -4.66
C LEU A 399 -0.12 8.44 -3.86
N VAL A 400 -0.42 8.01 -2.65
CA VAL A 400 0.47 7.22 -1.79
C VAL A 400 -0.11 5.84 -1.66
N GLU A 401 0.52 4.83 -2.26
CA GLU A 401 0.13 3.44 -2.09
C GLU A 401 0.58 2.92 -0.71
N GLU A 402 -0.24 2.08 -0.10
CA GLU A 402 0.16 1.32 1.08
C GLU A 402 1.34 0.41 0.70
N GLY A 403 2.52 0.68 1.26
CA GLY A 403 3.79 0.08 0.83
C GLY A 403 4.81 1.05 0.23
N GLY A 404 4.46 2.33 0.06
CA GLY A 404 5.42 3.42 -0.13
C GLY A 404 5.62 3.90 -1.58
N SER A 405 4.91 3.35 -2.57
CA SER A 405 4.93 3.95 -3.91
C SER A 405 4.22 5.30 -3.87
N VAL A 406 4.86 6.33 -4.41
CA VAL A 406 4.27 7.67 -4.54
C VAL A 406 4.17 8.03 -6.01
N PHE A 407 2.96 8.39 -6.45
CA PHE A 407 2.70 8.99 -7.76
C PHE A 407 2.29 10.44 -7.56
N THR A 408 2.91 11.34 -8.32
CA THR A 408 2.55 12.76 -8.30
C THR A 408 2.10 13.16 -9.69
N PHE A 409 0.94 13.81 -9.76
CA PHE A 409 0.31 14.26 -11.00
C PHE A 409 0.03 15.76 -10.93
N GLY A 410 0.30 16.47 -12.02
CA GLY A 410 0.25 17.93 -12.06
C GLY A 410 1.36 18.61 -11.25
N LYS A 411 1.32 19.95 -11.20
CA LYS A 411 2.23 20.77 -10.39
C LYS A 411 1.41 21.85 -9.69
N ALA A 412 1.68 22.07 -8.40
CA ALA A 412 1.19 23.26 -7.73
C ALA A 412 1.91 24.48 -8.33
N CYS A 413 1.15 25.49 -8.73
CA CYS A 413 1.68 26.76 -9.23
C CYS A 413 0.94 27.91 -8.53
N GLU A 414 1.51 29.12 -8.56
CA GLU A 414 0.89 30.30 -7.94
C GLU A 414 -0.55 30.57 -8.43
N LYS A 415 -0.93 30.05 -9.61
CA LYS A 415 -2.27 30.17 -10.19
C LYS A 415 -3.28 29.09 -9.73
N CYS A 416 -2.83 28.03 -9.05
CA CYS A 416 -3.72 27.01 -8.49
C CYS A 416 -3.08 26.33 -7.26
N PRO A 417 -3.41 26.77 -6.04
CA PRO A 417 -2.80 26.26 -4.80
C PRO A 417 -3.35 24.89 -4.36
N VAL A 418 -4.34 24.35 -5.07
CA VAL A 418 -5.11 23.20 -4.60
C VAL A 418 -4.28 21.92 -4.72
N LYS A 419 -4.01 21.31 -3.56
CA LYS A 419 -3.27 20.05 -3.41
C LYS A 419 -4.17 19.02 -2.72
N SER A 420 -4.19 17.80 -3.24
CA SER A 420 -4.81 16.67 -2.57
C SER A 420 -3.86 15.47 -2.53
N VAL A 421 -3.78 14.83 -1.37
CA VAL A 421 -3.00 13.62 -1.15
C VAL A 421 -3.96 12.51 -0.79
N ILE A 422 -4.04 11.48 -1.64
CA ILE A 422 -4.85 10.29 -1.41
C ILE A 422 -3.94 9.12 -1.05
N ARG A 423 -4.34 8.36 -0.03
CA ARG A 423 -3.69 7.11 0.36
C ARG A 423 -4.52 5.94 -0.15
N VAL A 424 -3.95 5.13 -1.03
CA VAL A 424 -4.58 3.93 -1.61
C VAL A 424 -4.22 2.75 -0.73
N HIS A 425 -5.24 2.12 -0.15
CA HIS A 425 -5.10 0.99 0.78
C HIS A 425 -5.32 -0.36 0.06
N ASP A 426 -6.16 -0.36 -0.97
CA ASP A 426 -6.56 -1.56 -1.69
C ASP A 426 -6.38 -1.39 -3.22
N PRO A 427 -5.75 -2.35 -3.93
CA PRO A 427 -5.52 -2.25 -5.37
C PRO A 427 -6.81 -2.28 -6.20
N LEU A 428 -7.94 -2.71 -5.64
CA LEU A 428 -9.28 -2.59 -6.22
C LEU A 428 -9.63 -1.14 -6.57
N PHE A 429 -9.02 -0.16 -5.90
CA PHE A 429 -9.09 1.25 -6.29
C PHE A 429 -8.81 1.43 -7.79
N TYR A 430 -7.72 0.86 -8.29
CA TYR A 430 -7.32 1.03 -9.69
C TYR A 430 -8.29 0.35 -10.64
N TRP A 431 -8.82 -0.81 -10.25
CA TRP A 431 -9.78 -1.55 -11.05
C TRP A 431 -11.11 -0.80 -11.18
N LYS A 432 -11.67 -0.33 -10.05
CA LYS A 432 -12.89 0.48 -10.01
C LYS A 432 -12.74 1.76 -10.82
N VAL A 433 -11.66 2.52 -10.62
CA VAL A 433 -11.41 3.77 -11.36
C VAL A 433 -11.24 3.51 -12.86
N ALA A 434 -10.53 2.44 -13.26
CA ALA A 434 -10.31 2.13 -14.67
C ALA A 434 -11.59 1.74 -15.42
N ILE A 435 -12.51 1.02 -14.75
CA ILE A 435 -13.71 0.46 -15.39
C ILE A 435 -14.91 1.40 -15.28
N GLU A 436 -15.09 2.04 -14.12
CA GLU A 436 -16.31 2.77 -13.77
C GLU A 436 -16.08 4.28 -13.65
N GLY A 437 -14.84 4.75 -13.89
CA GLY A 437 -14.50 6.17 -13.95
C GLY A 437 -14.84 6.91 -12.67
N SER A 438 -15.66 7.97 -12.77
CA SER A 438 -16.06 8.79 -11.62
C SER A 438 -16.94 8.03 -10.62
N ILE A 439 -17.76 7.09 -11.08
CA ILE A 439 -18.58 6.25 -10.18
C ILE A 439 -17.65 5.29 -9.43
N GLY A 440 -16.72 4.65 -10.13
CA GLY A 440 -15.72 3.79 -9.51
C GLY A 440 -14.85 4.50 -8.49
N LEU A 441 -14.51 5.77 -8.73
CA LEU A 441 -13.80 6.60 -7.75
C LEU A 441 -14.65 6.86 -6.50
N ALA A 442 -15.95 7.13 -6.65
CA ALA A 442 -16.85 7.33 -5.52
C ALA A 442 -17.07 6.03 -4.72
N GLU A 443 -17.31 4.91 -5.40
CA GLU A 443 -17.44 3.60 -4.74
C GLU A 443 -16.15 3.19 -4.03
N ALA A 444 -14.98 3.39 -4.66
CA ALA A 444 -13.70 3.09 -4.02
C ALA A 444 -13.46 3.93 -2.74
N TYR A 445 -14.04 5.12 -2.65
CA TYR A 445 -13.99 5.92 -1.43
C TYR A 445 -14.93 5.36 -0.35
N ILE A 446 -16.17 5.01 -0.75
CA ILE A 446 -17.19 4.44 0.14
C ILE A 446 -16.74 3.08 0.70
N ASP A 447 -16.15 2.24 -0.15
CA ASP A 447 -15.65 0.90 0.20
C ASP A 447 -14.32 0.96 0.97
N GLY A 448 -13.75 2.15 1.19
CA GLY A 448 -12.51 2.32 1.94
C GLY A 448 -11.24 1.90 1.18
N CYS A 449 -11.31 1.69 -0.14
CA CYS A 449 -10.13 1.35 -0.95
C CYS A 449 -9.08 2.48 -0.97
N PHE A 450 -9.50 3.73 -0.74
CA PHE A 450 -8.60 4.85 -0.51
C PHE A 450 -9.16 5.85 0.49
N SER A 451 -8.28 6.67 1.05
CA SER A 451 -8.64 7.79 1.93
C SER A 451 -7.90 9.06 1.52
N VAL A 452 -8.38 10.21 1.98
CA VAL A 452 -7.68 11.49 1.85
C VAL A 452 -6.86 11.76 3.11
N LEU A 453 -5.61 12.19 2.94
CA LEU A 453 -4.72 12.47 4.08
C LEU A 453 -5.23 13.65 4.90
N ASP A 454 -5.65 14.71 4.23
CA ASP A 454 -6.32 15.85 4.85
C ASP A 454 -7.82 15.54 5.00
N LYS A 455 -8.25 15.35 6.25
CA LYS A 455 -9.64 15.02 6.58
C LYS A 455 -10.59 16.23 6.50
N ARG A 456 -10.08 17.47 6.47
CA ARG A 456 -10.90 18.69 6.40
C ARG A 456 -11.16 19.08 4.96
N GLU A 457 -10.09 19.25 4.18
CA GLU A 457 -10.19 19.81 2.82
C GLU A 457 -9.74 18.82 1.74
N GLY A 458 -9.13 17.69 2.09
CA GLY A 458 -8.51 16.80 1.11
C GLY A 458 -9.47 16.25 0.05
N LEU A 459 -10.71 15.90 0.45
CA LEU A 459 -11.74 15.43 -0.47
C LEU A 459 -12.29 16.58 -1.34
N LEU A 460 -12.50 17.76 -0.75
CA LEU A 460 -12.89 18.96 -1.49
C LEU A 460 -11.83 19.31 -2.54
N ASN A 461 -10.57 19.34 -2.14
CA ASN A 461 -9.43 19.61 -3.02
C ASN A 461 -9.32 18.60 -4.15
N LEU A 462 -9.56 17.30 -3.87
CA LEU A 462 -9.63 16.28 -4.90
C LEU A 462 -10.72 16.60 -5.93
N MET A 463 -11.93 16.94 -5.48
CA MET A 463 -13.05 17.27 -6.37
C MET A 463 -12.76 18.55 -7.18
N LEU A 464 -12.22 19.59 -6.55
CA LEU A 464 -11.83 20.83 -7.22
C LEU A 464 -10.79 20.60 -8.32
N ILE A 465 -9.76 19.79 -8.04
CA ILE A 465 -8.75 19.41 -9.03
C ILE A 465 -9.41 18.70 -10.22
N LEU A 466 -10.29 17.73 -9.97
CA LEU A 466 -10.97 16.98 -11.03
C LEU A 466 -11.89 17.89 -11.87
N ILE A 467 -12.65 18.79 -11.24
CA ILE A 467 -13.55 19.74 -11.91
C ILE A 467 -12.76 20.74 -12.76
N ALA A 468 -11.70 21.34 -12.22
CA ALA A 468 -10.88 22.31 -12.93
C ALA A 468 -10.27 21.71 -14.22
N ASN A 469 -9.77 20.49 -14.14
CA ASN A 469 -9.21 19.80 -15.30
C ASN A 469 -10.28 19.36 -16.32
N ARG A 470 -11.50 19.02 -15.87
CA ARG A 470 -12.64 18.76 -16.75
C ARG A 470 -13.00 20.00 -17.57
N ASP A 471 -13.08 21.14 -16.92
CA ASP A 471 -13.56 22.39 -17.52
C ASP A 471 -12.50 22.97 -18.48
N GLU A 472 -11.22 22.94 -18.11
CA GLU A 472 -10.11 23.29 -19.02
C GLU A 472 -10.11 22.42 -20.29
N ARG A 473 -10.31 21.11 -20.15
CA ARG A 473 -10.37 20.19 -21.29
C ARG A 473 -11.61 20.40 -22.16
N ARG A 474 -12.76 20.73 -21.57
CA ARG A 474 -13.98 21.10 -22.29
C ARG A 474 -13.73 22.36 -23.14
N ASN A 475 -13.07 23.36 -22.59
CA ASN A 475 -12.70 24.58 -23.30
C ASN A 475 -11.71 24.29 -24.45
N ARG A 476 -10.74 23.40 -24.25
CA ARG A 476 -9.80 22.96 -25.32
C ARG A 476 -10.43 22.08 -26.39
N ARG A 477 -11.43 21.24 -26.07
CA ARG A 477 -12.15 20.41 -27.06
C ARG A 477 -13.00 21.23 -28.02
N ILE A 478 -13.51 22.38 -27.59
CA ILE A 478 -14.18 23.34 -28.48
C ILE A 478 -13.16 23.95 -29.48
N ALA A 479 -11.87 23.99 -29.12
CA ALA A 479 -10.79 24.53 -29.95
C ALA A 479 -10.04 23.49 -30.83
N ARG A 480 -10.26 22.18 -30.66
CA ARG A 480 -9.60 21.13 -31.47
C ARG A 480 -10.57 20.03 -31.89
N LYS A 481 -11.19 20.19 -33.07
CA LYS A 481 -11.66 19.05 -33.88
C LYS A 481 -10.44 18.36 -34.48
N GLY A 482 -9.97 17.30 -33.81
CA GLY A 482 -8.95 16.43 -34.38
C GLY A 482 -7.89 16.03 -33.38
N PHE A 483 -8.16 14.99 -32.59
CA PHE A 483 -7.14 14.00 -32.24
C PHE A 483 -7.84 12.74 -31.71
N TRP A 484 -7.91 11.73 -32.57
CA TRP A 484 -8.28 10.36 -32.24
C TRP A 484 -7.04 9.64 -31.68
N TRP A 485 -7.20 8.81 -30.64
CA TRP A 485 -6.63 7.45 -30.46
C TRP A 485 -6.63 6.97 -28.99
N SER A 486 -7.12 5.74 -28.80
CA SER A 486 -6.73 4.70 -27.81
C SER A 486 -7.25 4.76 -26.36
N PRO A 487 -7.21 3.66 -25.60
CA PRO A 487 -8.04 2.47 -25.54
C PRO A 487 -9.14 2.57 -24.44
N PHE A 488 -9.52 3.80 -24.09
CA PHE A 488 -10.56 4.06 -23.08
C PHE A 488 -11.96 3.73 -23.58
N HIS A 489 -12.21 3.85 -24.88
CA HIS A 489 -13.54 3.58 -25.43
C HIS A 489 -13.91 2.11 -25.39
N ILE A 490 -13.00 1.14 -25.50
CA ILE A 490 -13.39 -0.27 -25.51
C ILE A 490 -13.77 -0.76 -24.10
N ILE A 491 -12.96 -0.43 -23.09
CA ILE A 491 -13.25 -0.81 -21.69
C ILE A 491 -14.43 0.02 -21.15
N ALA A 492 -14.49 1.32 -21.43
CA ALA A 492 -15.63 2.14 -21.05
C ALA A 492 -16.88 1.78 -21.86
N GLN A 493 -16.80 1.32 -23.11
CA GLN A 493 -17.96 0.81 -23.85
C GLN A 493 -18.37 -0.57 -23.37
N LEU A 494 -17.47 -1.44 -22.90
CA LEU A 494 -17.82 -2.72 -22.29
C LEU A 494 -18.41 -2.52 -20.88
N ALA A 495 -17.88 -1.59 -20.10
CA ALA A 495 -18.43 -1.18 -18.81
C ALA A 495 -19.77 -0.46 -18.98
N TYR A 496 -19.87 0.47 -19.94
CA TYR A 496 -21.11 1.12 -20.33
C TYR A 496 -22.08 0.11 -20.94
N ALA A 497 -21.66 -0.89 -21.70
CA ALA A 497 -22.52 -1.95 -22.21
C ALA A 497 -22.99 -2.88 -21.09
N LYS A 498 -22.14 -3.23 -20.12
CA LYS A 498 -22.54 -4.00 -18.93
C LYS A 498 -23.50 -3.20 -18.03
N TYR A 499 -23.24 -1.91 -17.85
CA TYR A 499 -24.09 -0.98 -17.11
C TYR A 499 -25.42 -0.72 -17.85
N PHE A 500 -25.36 -0.55 -19.16
CA PHE A 500 -26.50 -0.38 -20.07
C PHE A 500 -27.30 -1.67 -20.19
N LEU A 501 -26.71 -2.86 -20.20
CA LEU A 501 -27.45 -4.14 -20.16
C LEU A 501 -28.12 -4.33 -18.79
N ARG A 502 -27.41 -3.98 -17.70
CA ARG A 502 -27.94 -4.00 -16.32
C ARG A 502 -28.99 -2.91 -16.06
N HIS A 503 -29.03 -1.84 -16.86
CA HIS A 503 -30.02 -0.74 -16.79
C HIS A 503 -31.11 -0.81 -17.87
N ALA A 504 -30.87 -1.42 -19.02
CA ALA A 504 -31.87 -1.70 -20.06
C ALA A 504 -32.87 -2.76 -19.58
N SER A 505 -32.46 -3.59 -18.61
CA SER A 505 -33.35 -4.44 -17.82
C SER A 505 -34.22 -3.66 -16.82
N ARG A 506 -33.86 -2.42 -16.45
CA ARG A 506 -34.67 -1.56 -15.56
C ARG A 506 -35.72 -0.80 -16.38
N LYS A 507 -36.80 -1.49 -16.76
CA LYS A 507 -38.00 -0.82 -17.30
C LYS A 507 -38.44 0.30 -16.34
N ASN A 508 -38.74 1.48 -16.87
CA ASN A 508 -39.23 2.64 -16.10
C ASN A 508 -40.70 2.44 -15.66
N THR A 509 -40.96 1.36 -14.91
CA THR A 509 -42.28 1.05 -14.37
C THR A 509 -42.57 1.90 -13.13
N ALA A 510 -43.84 2.14 -12.84
CA ALA A 510 -44.25 2.90 -11.65
C ALA A 510 -43.66 2.33 -10.36
N THR A 511 -43.61 1.00 -10.23
CA THR A 511 -43.06 0.31 -9.06
C THR A 511 -41.55 0.55 -8.91
N GLN A 512 -40.77 0.46 -10.00
CA GLN A 512 -39.32 0.68 -9.96
C GLN A 512 -38.96 2.15 -9.73
N THR A 513 -39.72 3.07 -10.33
CA THR A 513 -39.55 4.52 -10.16
C THR A 513 -39.74 4.91 -8.69
N ARG A 514 -40.84 4.44 -8.08
CA ARG A 514 -41.10 4.63 -6.65
C ARG A 514 -39.98 4.05 -5.78
N ARG A 515 -39.52 2.83 -6.08
CA ARG A 515 -38.43 2.18 -5.33
C ARG A 515 -37.10 2.92 -5.43
N ASN A 516 -36.77 3.48 -6.60
CA ASN A 516 -35.54 4.25 -6.79
C ASN A 516 -35.58 5.60 -6.06
N ILE A 517 -36.69 6.33 -6.18
CA ILE A 517 -36.85 7.65 -5.57
C ILE A 517 -36.92 7.54 -4.04
N SER A 518 -37.68 6.56 -3.51
CA SER A 518 -37.72 6.28 -2.07
C SER A 518 -36.33 5.95 -1.51
N ARG A 519 -35.56 5.08 -2.18
CA ARG A 519 -34.19 4.74 -1.74
C ARG A 519 -33.23 5.92 -1.70
N HIS A 520 -33.45 6.96 -2.52
CA HIS A 520 -32.56 8.11 -2.58
C HIS A 520 -33.01 9.23 -1.64
N TYR A 521 -34.31 9.55 -1.61
CA TYR A 521 -34.84 10.72 -0.89
C TYR A 521 -35.44 10.38 0.49
N ASP A 522 -35.73 9.11 0.80
CA ASP A 522 -36.21 8.69 2.15
C ASP A 522 -35.06 8.26 3.09
N LEU A 523 -33.79 8.63 2.80
CA LEU A 523 -32.66 8.32 3.69
C LEU A 523 -32.78 9.04 5.05
N SER A 524 -33.04 10.35 5.03
CA SER A 524 -33.51 11.20 6.15
C SER A 524 -33.46 12.68 5.73
N ASN A 525 -34.42 13.49 6.17
CA ASN A 525 -34.36 14.95 5.98
C ASN A 525 -33.18 15.58 6.73
N ASP A 526 -32.77 15.01 7.87
CA ASP A 526 -31.61 15.50 8.63
C ASP A 526 -30.33 15.34 7.82
N PHE A 527 -30.18 14.23 7.09
CA PHE A 527 -29.04 14.00 6.19
C PHE A 527 -28.98 15.06 5.08
N PHE A 528 -30.09 15.34 4.42
CA PHE A 528 -30.15 16.38 3.37
C PHE A 528 -29.90 17.78 3.93
N SER A 529 -30.33 18.07 5.16
CA SER A 529 -30.11 19.37 5.80
C SER A 529 -28.63 19.69 6.09
N LEU A 530 -27.74 18.68 6.08
CA LEU A 530 -26.30 18.89 6.27
C LEU A 530 -25.64 19.66 5.13
N PHE A 531 -26.24 19.65 3.93
CA PHE A 531 -25.62 20.24 2.73
C PHE A 531 -26.59 21.04 1.83
N LEU A 532 -27.88 21.05 2.14
CA LEU A 532 -28.86 21.98 1.55
C LEU A 532 -29.02 23.23 2.40
N ASP A 533 -29.47 24.32 1.79
CA ASP A 533 -29.87 25.51 2.56
C ASP A 533 -31.22 25.29 3.27
N LYS A 534 -31.65 26.27 4.07
CA LYS A 534 -32.86 26.21 4.90
C LYS A 534 -34.14 25.94 4.09
N SER A 535 -34.17 26.28 2.80
CA SER A 535 -35.30 26.02 1.91
C SER A 535 -35.43 24.55 1.50
N MET A 536 -34.42 23.71 1.78
CA MET A 536 -34.34 22.31 1.34
C MET A 536 -34.51 22.17 -0.18
N THR A 537 -34.04 23.15 -0.97
CA THR A 537 -34.11 23.10 -2.44
C THR A 537 -32.93 22.32 -3.01
N TYR A 538 -33.22 21.30 -3.80
CA TYR A 538 -32.23 20.37 -4.36
C TYR A 538 -31.84 20.71 -5.81
N SER A 539 -30.84 19.98 -6.34
CA SER A 539 -30.30 20.03 -7.72
C SER A 539 -29.27 21.12 -8.01
N CYS A 540 -29.70 22.37 -8.18
CA CYS A 540 -28.83 23.48 -8.59
C CYS A 540 -29.33 24.81 -8.01
N ALA A 541 -28.50 25.86 -8.08
CA ALA A 541 -28.84 27.24 -7.72
C ALA A 541 -28.35 28.21 -8.81
N VAL A 542 -28.90 29.43 -8.87
CA VAL A 542 -28.52 30.44 -9.87
C VAL A 542 -27.76 31.57 -9.18
N PHE A 543 -26.42 31.51 -9.22
CA PHE A 543 -25.53 32.53 -8.64
C PHE A 543 -25.39 33.74 -9.55
N LYS A 544 -25.39 34.94 -8.97
CA LYS A 544 -25.11 36.21 -9.69
C LYS A 544 -23.65 36.65 -9.52
N MET A 545 -23.03 36.28 -8.41
CA MET A 545 -21.64 36.62 -8.05
C MET A 545 -21.00 35.43 -7.33
N GLU A 546 -19.66 35.34 -7.33
CA GLU A 546 -18.93 34.18 -6.76
C GLU A 546 -19.17 33.99 -5.25
N ASN A 547 -19.25 35.08 -4.48
CA ASN A 547 -19.35 35.04 -3.01
C ASN A 547 -20.79 35.13 -2.48
N GLU A 548 -21.77 34.79 -3.30
CA GLU A 548 -23.18 34.84 -2.92
C GLU A 548 -23.59 33.60 -2.11
N SER A 549 -24.49 33.77 -1.14
CA SER A 549 -25.00 32.65 -0.35
C SER A 549 -25.84 31.70 -1.20
N LEU A 550 -25.77 30.39 -0.88
CA LEU A 550 -26.59 29.38 -1.53
C LEU A 550 -28.09 29.72 -1.43
N GLU A 551 -28.52 30.22 -0.27
CA GLU A 551 -29.90 30.64 -0.02
C GLU A 551 -30.37 31.72 -1.02
N ALA A 552 -29.58 32.77 -1.22
CA ALA A 552 -29.93 33.83 -2.18
C ALA A 552 -29.98 33.29 -3.63
N ALA A 553 -29.03 32.41 -3.99
CA ALA A 553 -28.98 31.80 -5.31
C ALA A 553 -30.15 30.83 -5.56
N GLN A 554 -30.63 30.13 -4.53
CA GLN A 554 -31.80 29.24 -4.59
C GLN A 554 -33.09 30.04 -4.70
N GLN A 555 -33.27 31.10 -3.89
CA GLN A 555 -34.43 31.99 -4.00
C GLN A 555 -34.56 32.58 -5.41
N ARG A 556 -33.42 32.95 -6.02
CA ARG A 556 -33.38 33.42 -7.41
C ARG A 556 -33.80 32.34 -8.40
N LYS A 557 -33.31 31.11 -8.26
CA LYS A 557 -33.73 29.98 -9.10
C LYS A 557 -35.25 29.83 -9.07
N LEU A 558 -35.84 29.82 -7.88
CA LEU A 558 -37.28 29.62 -7.69
C LEU A 558 -38.08 30.76 -8.34
N SER A 559 -37.67 32.02 -8.16
CA SER A 559 -38.28 33.16 -8.86
C SER A 559 -38.16 33.08 -10.38
N LEU A 560 -37.00 32.69 -10.91
CA LEU A 560 -36.81 32.50 -12.35
C LEU A 560 -37.71 31.40 -12.92
N LEU A 561 -37.94 30.32 -12.18
CA LEU A 561 -38.86 29.25 -12.59
C LEU A 561 -40.31 29.77 -12.67
N ILE A 562 -40.75 30.53 -11.66
CA ILE A 562 -42.09 31.13 -11.63
C ILE A 562 -42.29 32.10 -12.80
N GLU A 563 -41.30 32.96 -13.06
CA GLU A 563 -41.31 33.93 -14.16
C GLU A 563 -41.33 33.23 -15.52
N LYS A 564 -40.46 32.24 -15.74
CA LYS A 564 -40.40 31.47 -17.00
C LYS A 564 -41.68 30.69 -17.27
N ALA A 565 -42.31 30.15 -16.22
CA ALA A 565 -43.59 29.47 -16.32
C ALA A 565 -44.77 30.45 -16.50
N LYS A 566 -44.54 31.77 -16.41
CA LYS A 566 -45.55 32.83 -16.56
C LYS A 566 -46.76 32.61 -15.65
N ILE A 567 -46.52 32.20 -14.41
CA ILE A 567 -47.57 31.95 -13.42
C ILE A 567 -48.24 33.27 -13.04
N LYS A 568 -49.57 33.28 -13.01
CA LYS A 568 -50.39 34.44 -12.63
C LYS A 568 -51.40 34.06 -11.56
N ARG A 569 -52.00 35.08 -10.92
CA ARG A 569 -53.12 34.88 -10.00
C ARG A 569 -54.27 34.15 -10.70
N GLY A 570 -54.87 33.21 -10.00
CA GLY A 570 -55.97 32.39 -10.51
C GLY A 570 -55.55 31.19 -11.36
N HIS A 571 -54.27 31.06 -11.74
CA HIS A 571 -53.77 29.86 -12.38
C HIS A 571 -53.76 28.67 -11.42
N HIS A 572 -53.89 27.46 -11.97
CA HIS A 572 -53.61 26.20 -11.29
C HIS A 572 -52.35 25.55 -11.86
N VAL A 573 -51.30 25.44 -11.03
CA VAL A 573 -49.98 24.96 -11.43
C VAL A 573 -49.76 23.52 -10.97
N LEU A 574 -49.21 22.67 -11.84
CA LEU A 574 -48.75 21.32 -11.51
C LEU A 574 -47.23 21.27 -11.41
N ASP A 575 -46.70 20.70 -10.34
CA ASP A 575 -45.27 20.48 -10.12
C ASP A 575 -44.95 18.99 -9.99
N ILE A 576 -44.23 18.45 -11.00
CA ILE A 576 -43.87 17.04 -11.06
C ILE A 576 -42.45 16.88 -10.50
N GLY A 577 -42.39 16.35 -9.27
CA GLY A 577 -41.16 16.26 -8.50
C GLY A 577 -41.00 17.41 -7.51
N SER A 578 -42.05 17.70 -6.73
CA SER A 578 -42.13 18.93 -5.92
C SER A 578 -41.12 19.05 -4.77
N GLY A 579 -40.29 18.01 -4.57
CA GLY A 579 -39.27 17.96 -3.53
C GLY A 579 -39.86 18.29 -2.16
N TRP A 580 -39.18 19.18 -1.43
CA TRP A 580 -39.57 19.65 -0.10
C TRP A 580 -40.55 20.84 -0.10
N GLY A 581 -41.10 21.22 -1.26
CA GLY A 581 -42.21 22.18 -1.37
C GLY A 581 -41.83 23.67 -1.43
N SER A 582 -40.54 24.01 -1.49
CA SER A 582 -40.08 25.40 -1.53
C SER A 582 -40.59 26.19 -2.74
N LEU A 583 -40.64 25.57 -3.92
CA LEU A 583 -41.20 26.20 -5.13
C LEU A 583 -42.70 26.47 -4.99
N ALA A 584 -43.47 25.53 -4.42
CA ALA A 584 -44.91 25.69 -4.20
C ALA A 584 -45.19 26.90 -3.30
N ILE A 585 -44.51 26.97 -2.15
CA ILE A 585 -44.66 28.06 -1.19
C ILE A 585 -44.33 29.41 -1.85
N GLN A 586 -43.23 29.48 -2.61
CA GLN A 586 -42.83 30.72 -3.26
C GLN A 586 -43.77 31.13 -4.39
N ALA A 587 -44.23 30.18 -5.22
CA ALA A 587 -45.15 30.45 -6.31
C ALA A 587 -46.49 31.02 -5.80
N VAL A 588 -47.05 30.41 -4.75
CA VAL A 588 -48.31 30.87 -4.15
C VAL A 588 -48.12 32.21 -3.44
N LYS A 589 -47.04 32.41 -2.66
CA LYS A 589 -46.77 33.70 -2.01
C LYS A 589 -46.60 34.85 -3.01
N GLN A 590 -45.97 34.60 -4.17
CA GLN A 590 -45.71 35.64 -5.17
C GLN A 590 -46.92 35.94 -6.05
N THR A 591 -47.77 34.96 -6.33
CA THR A 591 -48.81 35.10 -7.37
C THR A 591 -50.24 34.85 -6.89
N GLY A 592 -50.44 34.14 -5.77
CA GLY A 592 -51.75 33.67 -5.32
C GLY A 592 -52.36 32.61 -6.22
N CYS A 593 -51.56 31.85 -6.99
CA CYS A 593 -52.04 30.72 -7.77
C CYS A 593 -52.47 29.54 -6.88
N LYS A 594 -53.26 28.62 -7.44
CA LYS A 594 -53.41 27.26 -6.88
C LYS A 594 -52.25 26.39 -7.32
N TYR A 595 -51.80 25.49 -6.45
CA TYR A 595 -50.61 24.69 -6.69
C TYR A 595 -50.84 23.22 -6.31
N THR A 596 -50.54 22.30 -7.23
CA THR A 596 -50.53 20.86 -6.97
C THR A 596 -49.11 20.34 -7.17
N GLY A 597 -48.47 19.90 -6.10
CA GLY A 597 -47.16 19.24 -6.17
C GLY A 597 -47.27 17.73 -6.07
N VAL A 598 -46.42 17.01 -6.78
CA VAL A 598 -46.41 15.54 -6.80
C VAL A 598 -45.01 15.03 -6.46
N THR A 599 -44.94 14.11 -5.51
CA THR A 599 -43.69 13.42 -5.15
C THR A 599 -43.95 11.93 -4.90
N LEU A 600 -42.90 11.12 -5.05
CA LEU A 600 -42.89 9.70 -4.71
C LEU A 600 -42.23 9.40 -3.35
N SER A 601 -41.61 10.41 -2.73
CA SER A 601 -40.98 10.29 -1.40
C SER A 601 -41.96 10.69 -0.30
N ALA A 602 -42.16 9.79 0.65
CA ALA A 602 -43.05 10.05 1.79
C ALA A 602 -42.45 11.10 2.74
N GLU A 603 -41.12 11.13 2.89
CA GLU A 603 -40.44 12.08 3.77
C GLU A 603 -40.44 13.50 3.19
N GLN A 604 -40.31 13.64 1.87
CA GLN A 604 -40.50 14.92 1.18
C GLN A 604 -41.95 15.42 1.31
N HIS A 605 -42.93 14.54 1.10
CA HIS A 605 -44.36 14.87 1.21
C HIS A 605 -44.71 15.38 2.61
N LYS A 606 -44.37 14.64 3.66
CA LYS A 606 -44.60 15.05 5.06
C LYS A 606 -43.94 16.40 5.40
N TYR A 607 -42.69 16.58 4.95
CA TYR A 607 -41.96 17.82 5.19
C TYR A 607 -42.63 19.01 4.49
N ALA A 608 -43.02 18.83 3.24
CA ALA A 608 -43.64 19.86 2.42
C ALA A 608 -45.02 20.26 2.98
N GLU A 609 -45.85 19.30 3.38
CA GLU A 609 -47.14 19.58 4.05
C GLU A 609 -46.97 20.36 5.34
N ARG A 610 -46.01 19.96 6.19
CA ARG A 610 -45.69 20.70 7.42
C ARG A 610 -45.28 22.14 7.12
N LYS A 611 -44.41 22.36 6.13
CA LYS A 611 -43.95 23.70 5.75
C LYS A 611 -45.07 24.57 5.16
N VAL A 612 -46.01 23.98 4.42
CA VAL A 612 -47.20 24.69 3.93
C VAL A 612 -48.13 25.11 5.05
N ARG A 613 -48.34 24.23 6.05
CA ARG A 613 -49.13 24.55 7.25
C ARG A 613 -48.48 25.65 8.09
N GLU A 614 -47.17 25.56 8.32
CA GLU A 614 -46.40 26.61 9.00
C GLU A 614 -46.48 27.97 8.27
N ALA A 615 -46.65 27.96 6.94
CA ALA A 615 -46.80 29.15 6.13
C ALA A 615 -48.26 29.64 5.99
N GLY A 616 -49.26 28.89 6.47
CA GLY A 616 -50.69 29.21 6.34
C GLY A 616 -51.21 29.17 4.90
N LEU A 617 -50.68 28.27 4.06
CA LEU A 617 -50.99 28.21 2.62
C LEU A 617 -51.76 26.94 2.20
N GLU A 618 -52.31 26.21 3.16
CA GLU A 618 -52.98 24.92 2.94
C GLU A 618 -54.23 25.00 2.04
N ASP A 619 -54.88 26.16 1.97
CA ASP A 619 -56.02 26.39 1.06
C ASP A 619 -55.62 26.50 -0.43
N HIS A 620 -54.34 26.75 -0.71
CA HIS A 620 -53.83 27.04 -2.05
C HIS A 620 -52.85 25.98 -2.57
N ILE A 621 -52.28 25.15 -1.69
CA ILE A 621 -51.26 24.16 -2.04
C ILE A 621 -51.72 22.75 -1.64
N THR A 622 -51.70 21.83 -2.59
CA THR A 622 -51.98 20.40 -2.36
C THR A 622 -50.79 19.56 -2.80
N PHE A 623 -50.33 18.65 -1.94
CA PHE A 623 -49.29 17.68 -2.30
C PHE A 623 -49.86 16.26 -2.44
N LEU A 624 -49.53 15.59 -3.54
CA LEU A 624 -49.94 14.21 -3.81
C LEU A 624 -48.73 13.27 -3.71
N LEU A 625 -48.84 12.24 -2.87
CA LEU A 625 -47.88 11.15 -2.80
C LEU A 625 -48.21 10.07 -3.85
N CYS A 626 -47.99 10.39 -5.13
CA CYS A 626 -48.29 9.49 -6.22
C CYS A 626 -47.27 9.59 -7.37
N ASP A 627 -47.34 8.61 -8.28
CA ASP A 627 -46.60 8.68 -9.52
C ASP A 627 -47.32 9.66 -10.46
N TYR A 628 -46.57 10.46 -11.24
CA TYR A 628 -47.17 11.45 -12.14
C TYR A 628 -48.15 10.83 -13.15
N ARG A 629 -48.00 9.54 -13.48
CA ARG A 629 -48.92 8.78 -14.34
C ARG A 629 -50.29 8.49 -13.70
N LYS A 630 -50.43 8.75 -12.40
CA LYS A 630 -51.63 8.50 -11.59
C LYS A 630 -52.23 9.79 -11.01
N ILE A 631 -51.80 10.95 -11.49
CA ILE A 631 -52.37 12.23 -11.08
C ILE A 631 -53.85 12.24 -11.54
N PRO A 632 -54.80 12.63 -10.68
CA PRO A 632 -56.20 12.77 -11.08
C PRO A 632 -56.34 13.69 -12.30
N PRO A 633 -57.20 13.35 -13.27
CA PRO A 633 -57.46 14.22 -14.41
C PRO A 633 -57.93 15.61 -13.95
N SER A 634 -57.17 16.64 -14.30
CA SER A 634 -57.50 18.04 -14.03
C SER A 634 -56.87 18.94 -15.10
N LYS A 635 -57.42 20.14 -15.28
CA LYS A 635 -56.84 21.17 -16.14
C LYS A 635 -55.85 22.00 -15.31
N TYR A 636 -54.64 22.19 -15.85
CA TYR A 636 -53.60 23.02 -15.25
C TYR A 636 -53.19 24.10 -16.25
N ASP A 637 -52.94 25.31 -15.76
CA ASP A 637 -52.52 26.46 -16.58
C ASP A 637 -51.01 26.49 -16.81
N ALA A 638 -50.24 25.84 -15.94
CA ALA A 638 -48.79 25.67 -16.08
C ALA A 638 -48.33 24.34 -15.47
N ILE A 639 -47.27 23.76 -16.03
CA ILE A 639 -46.62 22.56 -15.52
C ILE A 639 -45.12 22.86 -15.34
N ILE A 640 -44.59 22.53 -14.17
CA ILE A 640 -43.17 22.64 -13.85
C ILE A 640 -42.61 21.24 -13.52
N SER A 641 -41.39 20.97 -13.98
CA SER A 641 -40.59 19.81 -13.59
C SER A 641 -39.11 20.23 -13.59
N VAL A 642 -38.44 20.02 -12.46
CA VAL A 642 -37.09 20.55 -12.14
C VAL A 642 -36.12 19.45 -11.78
#